data_AF-A0A412IUK6-F1
#
_entry.id   AF-A0A412IUK6-F1
#
_cell.length_a   1.000
_cell.length_b   1.000
_cell.length_c   1.000
_cell.angle_alpha   90.00
_cell.angle_beta   90.00
_cell.angle_gamma   90.00
#
_symmetry.space_group_name_H-M   'P 1'
#
loop_
_entity.id
_entity.type
_entity.pdbx_description
1 polymer ?
#
loop_
_entity_poly.entity_id
_entity_poly.type
_entity_poly.pdbx_seq_one_letter_code
_entity_poly.pdbx_strand_id
1 'polypeptide(L)'
;MPRAKQSMDGNTAAAHVAYAFTDVAAIYPITPSSPMADSIDQWSAAGQKNIFGNQVVVSELQSEAGAAGAVHGSLAAGALTNTFTASQGLLLMIPNMYKIAAEQLPCVFDVSARTVATHALNIFGDHSDVYACRQTGFAMLCETNPQEVMDLSPVAHLAALEGKVPFINFFDGFRTSHEIQKIEKWDYEDLKEMCPMEAVEEFRKHALNPERPTMRGSHENGDIFFQHREACNTAYDELPAVVEKYMGKINEKLGTNYDLFNYYGDPEADRVIIAMGSINDVAEEVIDYLTAKGEKVGLVKVRLYRPWSSKHLLKVLPKTAKKVAVLDRTKEPGALADPLYLDVATTLREAGLNDITLCGGRYGLGSKDTPPSSVFAVYTELLKDEPKSRFTIGIVDDVTNLSLPEVKPAPNTSTPGTVECKFWGLGGDGTVGANKNSTKIIGDHTDKYIQAYFQYDSKKTGGITISHLRFGDKPIRSPYYINQADFVACHNPSYVVNGYKMVQDVKPGGVFMINCQWSDEELDKHMPAESKKYIADNNIQLYTINAIDKAIEIGMGKRTNTILQSAFFKLANIMPIEEAVDYMKAAAKKSYSKKGDAVVEMNYKAIDAGVGATHKVEIPASWSNPEADAPRPELSGRPATVKMVKDIMEPVNKMDGDSLPVSAFVGNIDGQWETGASAYEKRGTAVTVPEWDAEKCIQCNQCAFVCSHATIRPFLLNEEEVKAAPAQIKLADVKPKATEFKYTMSVSPLDCMGCGECITVCPTQAIKMVPQESQAEQQPVFDYLVANVSKKDSGFA
;
A
#
# COMPACT_ATOMS: atom_id res chain seq x y z
N MET A 1 25.76 9.33 -21.18
CA MET A 1 26.27 9.35 -19.79
C MET A 1 25.30 8.54 -18.94
N PRO A 2 25.71 7.89 -17.83
CA PRO A 2 24.76 7.20 -16.98
C PRO A 2 23.72 8.20 -16.43
N ARG A 3 22.45 7.79 -16.42
CA ARG A 3 21.34 8.60 -15.90
C ARG A 3 21.53 8.84 -14.40
N ALA A 4 21.05 9.98 -13.91
CA ALA A 4 21.12 10.27 -12.48
C ALA A 4 20.30 9.24 -11.68
N LYS A 5 20.90 8.70 -10.60
CA LYS A 5 20.19 7.79 -9.69
C LYS A 5 19.44 8.58 -8.63
N GLN A 6 18.21 8.19 -8.32
CA GLN A 6 17.39 8.80 -7.30
C GLN A 6 16.45 7.78 -6.67
N SER A 7 16.30 7.84 -5.34
CA SER A 7 15.28 7.08 -4.62
C SER A 7 13.91 7.73 -4.82
N MET A 8 12.99 7.05 -5.52
CA MET A 8 11.61 7.53 -5.74
C MET A 8 10.64 6.36 -5.92
N ASP A 9 9.34 6.64 -5.78
CA ASP A 9 8.28 5.66 -6.01
C ASP A 9 7.75 5.70 -7.45
N GLY A 10 6.92 4.69 -7.82
CA GLY A 10 6.32 4.60 -9.15
C GLY A 10 5.46 5.81 -9.50
N ASN A 11 4.70 6.37 -8.55
CA ASN A 11 3.93 7.59 -8.79
C ASN A 11 4.82 8.77 -9.19
N THR A 12 5.91 9.01 -8.44
CA THR A 12 6.84 10.10 -8.74
C THR A 12 7.56 9.86 -10.07
N ALA A 13 7.88 8.61 -10.40
CA ALA A 13 8.50 8.24 -11.68
C ALA A 13 7.57 8.53 -12.87
N ALA A 14 6.30 8.11 -12.80
CA ALA A 14 5.29 8.39 -13.81
C ALA A 14 5.06 9.90 -13.95
N ALA A 15 4.89 10.61 -12.83
CA ALA A 15 4.70 12.06 -12.84
C ALA A 15 5.89 12.79 -13.48
N HIS A 16 7.13 12.37 -13.21
CA HIS A 16 8.34 12.97 -13.78
C HIS A 16 8.32 12.91 -15.32
N VAL A 17 7.96 11.76 -15.88
CA VAL A 17 7.83 11.60 -17.33
C VAL A 17 6.61 12.37 -17.86
N ALA A 18 5.45 12.22 -17.22
CA ALA A 18 4.21 12.89 -17.59
C ALA A 18 4.39 14.40 -17.71
N TYR A 19 5.03 15.03 -16.73
CA TYR A 19 5.29 16.47 -16.71
C TYR A 19 6.06 16.93 -17.95
N ALA A 20 7.02 16.13 -18.42
CA ALA A 20 7.86 16.45 -19.57
C ALA A 20 7.03 16.64 -20.86
N PHE A 21 5.95 15.88 -21.03
CA PHE A 21 5.13 15.84 -22.26
C PHE A 21 3.76 16.54 -22.14
N THR A 22 3.49 17.24 -21.03
CA THR A 22 2.17 17.78 -20.72
C THR A 22 2.14 19.30 -20.75
N ASP A 23 1.17 19.91 -21.42
CA ASP A 23 0.85 21.35 -21.32
C ASP A 23 -0.23 21.61 -20.26
N VAL A 24 -1.25 20.73 -20.17
CA VAL A 24 -2.37 20.83 -19.21
C VAL A 24 -2.55 19.52 -18.45
N ALA A 25 -2.74 19.57 -17.13
CA ALA A 25 -3.12 18.42 -16.32
C ALA A 25 -4.51 18.68 -15.72
N ALA A 26 -5.52 17.93 -16.17
CA ALA A 26 -6.86 17.99 -15.60
C ALA A 26 -7.02 16.83 -14.60
N ILE A 27 -7.19 17.15 -13.31
CA ILE A 27 -7.01 16.18 -12.22
C ILE A 27 -8.23 16.11 -11.29
N TYR A 28 -8.33 15.00 -10.57
CA TYR A 28 -9.17 14.85 -9.38
C TYR A 28 -8.51 13.83 -8.44
N PRO A 29 -8.47 14.07 -7.12
CA PRO A 29 -7.71 13.22 -6.22
C PRO A 29 -8.42 11.88 -5.93
N ILE A 30 -7.75 10.77 -6.25
CA ILE A 30 -8.16 9.42 -5.84
C ILE A 30 -6.95 8.54 -5.50
N THR A 31 -6.95 7.94 -4.31
CA THR A 31 -5.91 6.98 -3.89
C THR A 31 -5.90 5.76 -4.82
N PRO A 32 -4.73 5.20 -5.21
CA PRO A 32 -3.36 5.62 -4.89
C PRO A 32 -2.71 6.55 -5.94
N SER A 33 -3.49 7.20 -6.82
CA SER A 33 -2.97 8.03 -7.91
C SER A 33 -2.70 9.48 -7.53
N SER A 34 -3.35 10.00 -6.46
CA SER A 34 -3.21 11.39 -6.02
C SER A 34 -1.76 11.92 -5.92
N PRO A 35 -0.78 11.14 -5.43
CA PRO A 35 0.61 11.61 -5.36
C PRO A 35 1.22 12.03 -6.71
N MET A 36 0.74 11.48 -7.83
CA MET A 36 1.17 11.94 -9.17
C MET A 36 0.73 13.38 -9.41
N ALA A 37 -0.57 13.65 -9.24
CA ALA A 37 -1.14 14.98 -9.40
C ALA A 37 -0.51 16.00 -8.44
N ASP A 38 -0.28 15.62 -7.17
CA ASP A 38 0.41 16.45 -6.18
C ASP A 38 1.83 16.83 -6.62
N SER A 39 2.56 15.88 -7.24
CA SER A 39 3.92 16.13 -7.74
C SER A 39 3.91 17.12 -8.91
N ILE A 40 3.00 16.95 -9.86
CA ILE A 40 2.84 17.87 -11.00
C ILE A 40 2.50 19.28 -10.52
N ASP A 41 1.58 19.41 -9.56
CA ASP A 41 1.19 20.71 -8.99
C ASP A 41 2.37 21.40 -8.30
N GLN A 42 3.11 20.66 -7.45
CA GLN A 42 4.29 21.20 -6.76
C GLN A 42 5.39 21.64 -7.72
N TRP A 43 5.67 20.86 -8.77
CA TRP A 43 6.68 21.20 -9.77
C TRP A 43 6.24 22.36 -10.65
N SER A 44 4.95 22.44 -11.00
CA SER A 44 4.37 23.61 -11.65
C SER A 44 4.55 24.85 -10.76
N ALA A 45 4.12 24.82 -9.51
CA ALA A 45 4.28 25.93 -8.57
C ALA A 45 5.75 26.35 -8.36
N ALA A 46 6.71 25.42 -8.49
CA ALA A 46 8.13 25.68 -8.44
C ALA A 46 8.72 26.27 -9.74
N GLY A 47 7.90 26.46 -10.79
CA GLY A 47 8.30 27.05 -12.07
C GLY A 47 9.03 26.08 -13.01
N GLN A 48 8.93 24.77 -12.77
CA GLN A 48 9.52 23.76 -13.65
C GLN A 48 8.94 23.88 -15.07
N LYS A 49 9.75 23.55 -16.08
CA LYS A 49 9.34 23.62 -17.49
C LYS A 49 9.29 22.22 -18.08
N ASN A 50 8.29 21.97 -18.92
CA ASN A 50 8.19 20.79 -19.77
C ASN A 50 9.16 20.89 -20.96
N ILE A 51 9.23 19.88 -21.82
CA ILE A 51 10.16 19.87 -22.96
C ILE A 51 9.85 20.94 -24.03
N PHE A 52 8.65 21.52 -23.97
CA PHE A 52 8.19 22.61 -24.84
C PHE A 52 8.49 24.00 -24.28
N GLY A 53 9.08 24.10 -23.08
CA GLY A 53 9.39 25.37 -22.41
C GLY A 53 8.23 25.99 -21.64
N ASN A 54 7.11 25.28 -21.51
CA ASN A 54 5.93 25.73 -20.79
C ASN A 54 5.90 25.19 -19.36
N GLN A 55 5.21 25.91 -18.46
CA GLN A 55 4.84 25.37 -17.16
C GLN A 55 3.49 24.66 -17.30
N VAL A 56 3.33 23.49 -16.69
CA VAL A 56 2.07 22.72 -16.76
C VAL A 56 0.94 23.49 -16.09
N VAL A 57 -0.19 23.66 -16.78
CA VAL A 57 -1.41 24.21 -16.19
C VAL A 57 -2.16 23.09 -15.48
N VAL A 58 -2.22 23.13 -14.15
CA VAL A 58 -2.95 22.15 -13.34
C VAL A 58 -4.34 22.68 -13.03
N SER A 59 -5.37 21.90 -13.36
CA SER A 59 -6.77 22.22 -13.06
C SER A 59 -7.40 21.06 -12.28
N GLU A 60 -7.84 21.32 -11.05
CA GLU A 60 -8.66 20.39 -10.27
C GLU A 60 -10.14 20.56 -10.63
N LEU A 61 -10.83 19.45 -10.91
CA LEU A 61 -12.24 19.44 -11.32
C LEU A 61 -13.15 18.95 -10.18
N GLN A 62 -14.46 18.90 -10.41
CA GLN A 62 -15.44 18.44 -9.41
C GLN A 62 -15.52 16.91 -9.28
N SER A 63 -15.04 16.17 -10.28
CA SER A 63 -14.95 14.71 -10.33
C SER A 63 -14.07 14.27 -11.49
N GLU A 64 -13.69 12.99 -11.53
CA GLU A 64 -12.97 12.38 -12.64
C GLU A 64 -13.75 12.43 -13.96
N ALA A 65 -15.09 12.41 -13.93
CA ALA A 65 -15.90 12.62 -15.13
C ALA A 65 -15.70 14.04 -15.71
N GLY A 66 -15.63 15.04 -14.82
CA GLY A 66 -15.32 16.42 -15.18
C GLY A 66 -13.89 16.55 -15.70
N ALA A 67 -12.92 15.91 -15.04
CA ALA A 67 -11.53 15.85 -15.47
C ALA A 67 -11.41 15.24 -16.87
N ALA A 68 -12.05 14.11 -17.15
CA ALA A 68 -12.01 13.47 -18.47
C ALA A 68 -12.65 14.34 -19.58
N GLY A 69 -13.73 15.06 -19.26
CA GLY A 69 -14.31 16.05 -20.19
C GLY A 69 -13.37 17.23 -20.46
N ALA A 70 -12.69 17.72 -19.43
CA ALA A 70 -11.67 18.76 -19.57
C ALA A 70 -10.46 18.28 -20.37
N VAL A 71 -10.00 17.03 -20.16
CA VAL A 71 -8.95 16.39 -20.98
C VAL A 71 -9.37 16.38 -22.44
N HIS A 72 -10.56 15.85 -22.74
CA HIS A 72 -11.10 15.80 -24.11
C HIS A 72 -11.16 17.20 -24.76
N GLY A 73 -11.73 18.19 -24.08
CA GLY A 73 -11.82 19.55 -24.60
C GLY A 73 -10.46 20.22 -24.83
N SER A 74 -9.52 20.04 -23.90
CA SER A 74 -8.16 20.59 -23.98
C SER A 74 -7.36 19.97 -25.14
N LEU A 75 -7.45 18.65 -25.32
CA LEU A 75 -6.86 17.95 -26.47
C LEU A 75 -7.47 18.42 -27.79
N ALA A 76 -8.80 18.52 -27.87
CA ALA A 76 -9.48 19.00 -29.07
C ALA A 76 -9.10 20.45 -29.43
N ALA A 77 -8.70 21.25 -28.44
CA ALA A 77 -8.19 22.61 -28.61
C ALA A 77 -6.67 22.69 -28.87
N GLY A 78 -5.96 21.55 -28.93
CA GLY A 78 -4.56 21.47 -29.36
C GLY A 78 -3.51 21.55 -28.26
N ALA A 79 -3.90 21.39 -26.99
CA ALA A 79 -2.97 21.29 -25.87
C ALA A 79 -2.74 19.82 -25.47
N LEU A 80 -1.47 19.40 -25.33
CA LEU A 80 -1.17 18.05 -24.85
C LEU A 80 -1.58 17.93 -23.39
N THR A 81 -2.53 17.04 -23.12
CA THR A 81 -3.22 17.00 -21.83
C THR A 81 -3.15 15.61 -21.21
N ASN A 82 -2.79 15.55 -19.94
CA ASN A 82 -2.68 14.33 -19.14
C ASN A 82 -3.67 14.36 -17.95
N THR A 83 -3.95 13.19 -17.38
CA THR A 83 -4.70 13.01 -16.15
C THR A 83 -4.18 11.80 -15.36
N PHE A 84 -4.42 11.81 -14.05
CA PHE A 84 -3.99 10.77 -13.12
C PHE A 84 -5.23 10.22 -12.42
N THR A 85 -5.43 8.91 -12.45
CA THR A 85 -6.65 8.31 -11.88
C THR A 85 -6.45 6.85 -11.46
N ALA A 86 -7.49 6.25 -10.87
CA ALA A 86 -7.53 4.85 -10.47
C ALA A 86 -8.98 4.41 -10.21
N SER A 87 -9.27 3.10 -10.24
CA SER A 87 -10.50 2.50 -9.72
C SER A 87 -11.77 3.22 -10.17
N GLN A 88 -12.59 3.69 -9.21
CA GLN A 88 -13.85 4.39 -9.47
C GLN A 88 -13.67 5.62 -10.36
N GLY A 89 -12.56 6.33 -10.18
CA GLY A 89 -12.24 7.51 -10.97
C GLY A 89 -12.08 7.16 -12.44
N LEU A 90 -11.35 6.10 -12.75
CA LEU A 90 -11.18 5.63 -14.11
C LEU A 90 -12.51 5.20 -14.74
N LEU A 91 -13.39 4.54 -13.97
CA LEU A 91 -14.73 4.18 -14.45
C LEU A 91 -15.57 5.39 -14.87
N LEU A 92 -15.44 6.51 -14.15
CA LEU A 92 -16.12 7.77 -14.49
C LEU A 92 -15.56 8.43 -15.75
N MET A 93 -14.34 8.08 -16.16
CA MET A 93 -13.71 8.60 -17.39
C MET A 93 -14.10 7.82 -18.65
N ILE A 94 -14.59 6.57 -18.52
CA ILE A 94 -14.92 5.66 -19.63
C ILE A 94 -15.71 6.35 -20.77
N PRO A 95 -16.79 7.12 -20.51
CA PRO A 95 -17.55 7.76 -21.59
C PRO A 95 -16.71 8.71 -22.46
N ASN A 96 -15.81 9.48 -21.84
CA ASN A 96 -14.90 10.37 -22.58
C ASN A 96 -13.75 9.60 -23.24
N MET A 97 -13.30 8.47 -22.68
CA MET A 97 -12.26 7.64 -23.31
C MET A 97 -12.71 7.17 -24.70
N TYR A 98 -13.95 6.73 -24.87
CA TYR A 98 -14.47 6.39 -26.20
C TYR A 98 -14.38 7.57 -27.19
N LYS A 99 -14.69 8.79 -26.73
CA LYS A 99 -14.62 10.00 -27.55
C LYS A 99 -13.19 10.36 -27.92
N ILE A 100 -12.29 10.39 -26.93
CA ILE A 100 -10.87 10.72 -27.12
C ILE A 100 -10.22 9.74 -28.11
N ALA A 101 -10.47 8.43 -27.97
CA ALA A 101 -9.93 7.40 -28.86
C ALA A 101 -10.53 7.46 -30.27
N ALA A 102 -11.86 7.61 -30.40
CA ALA A 102 -12.52 7.70 -31.71
C ALA A 102 -12.10 8.96 -32.49
N GLU A 103 -11.76 10.02 -31.77
CA GLU A 103 -11.30 11.28 -32.35
C GLU A 103 -9.78 11.33 -32.56
N GLN A 104 -9.07 10.21 -32.31
CA GLN A 104 -7.63 10.02 -32.50
C GLN A 104 -6.79 11.13 -31.83
N LEU A 105 -7.17 11.48 -30.60
CA LEU A 105 -6.51 12.52 -29.81
C LEU A 105 -5.36 11.91 -29.00
N PRO A 106 -4.11 12.37 -29.21
CA PRO A 106 -2.95 11.81 -28.53
C PRO A 106 -2.90 12.26 -27.07
N CYS A 107 -3.17 11.33 -26.14
CA CYS A 107 -3.01 11.56 -24.71
C CYS A 107 -2.57 10.31 -23.97
N VAL A 108 -2.16 10.50 -22.72
CA VAL A 108 -1.86 9.43 -21.78
C VAL A 108 -2.70 9.64 -20.55
N PHE A 109 -3.29 8.56 -20.02
CA PHE A 109 -3.89 8.49 -18.70
C PHE A 109 -2.96 7.63 -17.86
N ASP A 110 -2.30 8.23 -16.87
CA ASP A 110 -1.43 7.51 -15.93
C ASP A 110 -2.28 6.94 -14.80
N VAL A 111 -2.32 5.60 -14.71
CA VAL A 111 -3.23 4.87 -13.83
C VAL A 111 -2.44 4.01 -12.85
N SER A 112 -2.58 4.32 -11.57
CA SER A 112 -2.15 3.40 -10.50
C SER A 112 -3.28 2.37 -10.28
N ALA A 113 -3.23 1.26 -11.01
CA ALA A 113 -4.33 0.29 -11.13
C ALA A 113 -4.80 -0.21 -9.76
N ARG A 114 -6.11 -0.11 -9.51
CA ARG A 114 -6.74 -0.30 -8.20
C ARG A 114 -8.07 -1.05 -8.31
N THR A 115 -8.34 -1.87 -7.30
CA THR A 115 -9.60 -2.60 -7.13
C THR A 115 -10.84 -1.72 -7.28
N VAL A 116 -11.77 -2.14 -8.13
CA VAL A 116 -13.13 -1.61 -8.20
C VAL A 116 -13.95 -2.12 -7.01
N ALA A 117 -14.66 -1.22 -6.35
CA ALA A 117 -15.57 -1.53 -5.25
C ALA A 117 -16.70 -2.47 -5.73
N THR A 118 -16.81 -3.63 -5.08
CA THR A 118 -17.82 -4.65 -5.38
C THR A 118 -18.65 -4.96 -4.13
N HIS A 119 -18.36 -6.05 -3.42
CA HIS A 119 -18.93 -6.38 -2.11
C HIS A 119 -18.38 -5.45 -1.00
N ALA A 120 -17.21 -4.84 -1.24
CA ALA A 120 -16.59 -3.86 -0.36
C ALA A 120 -15.73 -2.88 -1.17
N LEU A 121 -15.47 -1.71 -0.61
CA LEU A 121 -14.45 -0.78 -1.09
C LEU A 121 -13.06 -1.35 -0.77
N ASN A 122 -12.14 -1.28 -1.73
CA ASN A 122 -10.73 -1.56 -1.49
C ASN A 122 -9.88 -0.46 -2.16
N ILE A 123 -8.92 0.11 -1.42
CA ILE A 123 -8.03 1.16 -1.94
C ILE A 123 -6.80 0.60 -2.66
N PHE A 124 -6.54 -0.69 -2.50
CA PHE A 124 -5.32 -1.35 -2.91
C PHE A 124 -5.36 -1.84 -4.37
N GLY A 125 -4.18 -2.19 -4.89
CA GLY A 125 -3.95 -2.49 -6.30
C GLY A 125 -4.41 -3.86 -6.79
N ASP A 126 -5.17 -3.85 -7.88
CA ASP A 126 -5.39 -4.94 -8.85
C ASP A 126 -5.77 -4.32 -10.21
N HIS A 127 -6.05 -5.13 -11.24
CA HIS A 127 -6.29 -4.66 -12.61
C HIS A 127 -7.77 -4.54 -12.99
N SER A 128 -8.70 -4.64 -12.04
CA SER A 128 -10.14 -4.62 -12.34
C SER A 128 -10.61 -3.31 -13.01
N ASP A 129 -9.97 -2.19 -12.71
CA ASP A 129 -10.28 -0.88 -13.29
C ASP A 129 -9.77 -0.72 -14.72
N VAL A 130 -8.51 -1.08 -14.98
CA VAL A 130 -7.93 -1.02 -16.32
C VAL A 130 -8.61 -2.02 -17.26
N TYR A 131 -8.96 -3.23 -16.78
CA TYR A 131 -9.69 -4.21 -17.58
C TYR A 131 -11.13 -3.77 -17.90
N ALA A 132 -11.76 -2.94 -17.08
CA ALA A 132 -13.05 -2.34 -17.38
C ALA A 132 -13.00 -1.31 -18.53
N CYS A 133 -11.79 -0.89 -18.93
CA CYS A 133 -11.54 0.07 -20.00
C CYS A 133 -10.99 -0.56 -21.29
N ARG A 134 -10.75 -1.88 -21.32
CA ARG A 134 -10.07 -2.57 -22.43
C ARG A 134 -10.74 -2.45 -23.80
N GLN A 135 -12.01 -2.08 -23.81
CA GLN A 135 -12.86 -1.93 -24.98
C GLN A 135 -13.04 -0.47 -25.44
N THR A 136 -12.45 0.49 -24.74
CA THR A 136 -12.66 1.93 -25.01
C THR A 136 -11.96 2.42 -26.29
N GLY A 137 -10.98 1.66 -26.79
CA GLY A 137 -10.07 2.08 -27.87
C GLY A 137 -8.77 2.70 -27.36
N PHE A 138 -8.55 2.79 -26.05
CA PHE A 138 -7.23 3.17 -25.56
C PHE A 138 -6.24 2.00 -25.75
N ALA A 139 -5.01 2.34 -26.13
CA ALA A 139 -3.88 1.44 -25.95
C ALA A 139 -3.59 1.27 -24.46
N MET A 140 -2.98 0.15 -24.06
CA MET A 140 -2.76 -0.17 -22.65
C MET A 140 -1.33 -0.71 -22.48
N LEU A 141 -0.49 0.06 -21.79
CA LEU A 141 0.91 -0.26 -21.51
C LEU A 141 1.09 -0.51 -20.01
N CYS A 142 1.62 -1.69 -19.66
CA CYS A 142 1.83 -2.11 -18.27
C CYS A 142 3.31 -2.15 -17.88
N GLU A 143 3.61 -1.59 -16.70
CA GLU A 143 4.95 -1.45 -16.16
C GLU A 143 5.08 -2.24 -14.84
N THR A 144 6.16 -3.02 -14.66
CA THR A 144 6.28 -3.97 -13.53
C THR A 144 6.74 -3.31 -12.24
N ASN A 145 7.69 -2.38 -12.29
CA ASN A 145 8.35 -1.79 -11.12
C ASN A 145 8.69 -0.31 -11.35
N PRO A 146 9.10 0.45 -10.32
CA PRO A 146 9.37 1.89 -10.47
C PRO A 146 10.43 2.25 -11.53
N GLN A 147 11.43 1.39 -11.78
CA GLN A 147 12.41 1.62 -12.84
C GLN A 147 11.76 1.48 -14.22
N GLU A 148 10.93 0.46 -14.43
CA GLU A 148 10.19 0.30 -15.67
C GLU A 148 9.18 1.43 -15.87
N VAL A 149 8.55 1.93 -14.80
CA VAL A 149 7.70 3.13 -14.89
C VAL A 149 8.49 4.31 -15.45
N MET A 150 9.69 4.57 -14.90
CA MET A 150 10.55 5.62 -15.44
C MET A 150 10.96 5.34 -16.90
N ASP A 151 11.27 4.11 -17.26
CA ASP A 151 11.82 3.76 -18.57
C ASP A 151 10.77 3.74 -19.69
N LEU A 152 9.57 3.22 -19.40
CA LEU A 152 8.54 2.89 -20.40
C LEU A 152 7.44 3.93 -20.52
N SER A 153 7.18 4.75 -19.50
CA SER A 153 6.17 5.82 -19.58
C SER A 153 6.42 6.78 -20.76
N PRO A 154 7.68 7.10 -21.16
CA PRO A 154 7.92 7.88 -22.37
C PRO A 154 7.39 7.20 -23.63
N VAL A 155 7.42 5.86 -23.71
CA VAL A 155 6.89 5.10 -24.85
C VAL A 155 5.40 5.39 -25.03
N ALA A 156 4.61 5.43 -23.96
CA ALA A 156 3.18 5.75 -24.03
C ALA A 156 2.95 7.16 -24.60
N HIS A 157 3.69 8.17 -24.13
CA HIS A 157 3.57 9.54 -24.62
C HIS A 157 3.99 9.69 -26.09
N LEU A 158 5.13 9.10 -26.45
CA LEU A 158 5.71 9.22 -27.79
C LEU A 158 4.89 8.43 -28.82
N ALA A 159 4.44 7.23 -28.46
CA ALA A 159 3.59 6.41 -29.32
C ALA A 159 2.18 6.98 -29.45
N ALA A 160 1.62 7.62 -28.40
CA ALA A 160 0.35 8.32 -28.52
C ALA A 160 0.42 9.44 -29.57
N LEU A 161 1.50 10.24 -29.54
CA LEU A 161 1.72 11.33 -30.49
C LEU A 161 1.82 10.84 -31.94
N GLU A 162 2.70 9.87 -32.21
CA GLU A 162 2.93 9.38 -33.58
C GLU A 162 1.79 8.48 -34.08
N GLY A 163 1.28 7.60 -33.21
CA GLY A 163 0.24 6.63 -33.56
C GLY A 163 -1.19 7.16 -33.46
N LYS A 164 -1.40 8.35 -32.90
CA LYS A 164 -2.71 9.03 -32.76
C LYS A 164 -3.75 8.22 -31.98
N VAL A 165 -3.31 7.27 -31.17
CA VAL A 165 -4.14 6.46 -30.28
C VAL A 165 -3.79 6.82 -28.83
N PRO A 166 -4.77 7.16 -27.98
CA PRO A 166 -4.50 7.48 -26.58
C PRO A 166 -4.11 6.23 -25.77
N PHE A 167 -3.33 6.42 -24.70
CA PHE A 167 -2.80 5.33 -23.88
C PHE A 167 -3.35 5.39 -22.44
N ILE A 168 -3.69 4.23 -21.89
CA ILE A 168 -3.66 3.96 -20.46
C ILE A 168 -2.25 3.44 -20.17
N ASN A 169 -1.46 4.25 -19.49
CA ASN A 169 -0.16 3.84 -18.96
C ASN A 169 -0.38 3.43 -17.50
N PHE A 170 -0.12 2.18 -17.14
CA PHE A 170 -0.52 1.68 -15.83
C PHE A 170 0.49 0.76 -15.15
N PHE A 171 0.43 0.82 -13.82
CA PHE A 171 1.26 0.04 -12.91
C PHE A 171 0.48 -0.24 -11.63
N ASP A 172 0.90 -1.24 -10.87
CA ASP A 172 0.13 -1.76 -9.76
C ASP A 172 0.02 -0.74 -8.62
N GLY A 173 -1.22 -0.39 -8.25
CA GLY A 173 -1.51 0.52 -7.15
C GLY A 173 -0.94 0.01 -5.83
N PHE A 174 -0.29 0.89 -5.08
CA PHE A 174 0.57 0.61 -3.92
C PHE A 174 1.81 -0.23 -4.25
N ARG A 175 1.65 -1.43 -4.80
CA ARG A 175 2.74 -2.40 -4.97
C ARG A 175 3.88 -1.88 -5.82
N THR A 176 3.57 -1.07 -6.83
CA THR A 176 4.54 -0.33 -7.65
C THR A 176 4.41 1.17 -7.40
N SER A 177 3.19 1.69 -7.30
CA SER A 177 2.99 3.14 -7.20
C SER A 177 3.55 3.79 -5.93
N HIS A 178 3.64 3.04 -4.82
CA HIS A 178 4.17 3.51 -3.53
C HIS A 178 5.43 2.77 -3.08
N GLU A 179 5.92 1.81 -3.87
CA GLU A 179 7.21 1.18 -3.62
C GLU A 179 8.32 2.15 -4.02
N ILE A 180 9.18 2.51 -3.07
CA ILE A 180 10.34 3.35 -3.33
C ILE A 180 11.49 2.46 -3.76
N GLN A 181 12.07 2.74 -4.92
CA GLN A 181 13.32 2.13 -5.38
C GLN A 181 14.36 3.22 -5.70
N LYS A 182 15.64 2.88 -5.62
CA LYS A 182 16.71 3.71 -6.21
C LYS A 182 16.79 3.38 -7.70
N ILE A 183 16.26 4.29 -8.50
CA ILE A 183 16.12 4.13 -9.95
C ILE A 183 16.98 5.15 -10.69
N GLU A 184 17.24 4.89 -11.95
CA GLU A 184 17.86 5.80 -12.91
C GLU A 184 16.78 6.63 -13.61
N LYS A 185 16.83 7.96 -13.48
CA LYS A 185 15.81 8.87 -14.00
C LYS A 185 16.19 9.50 -15.34
N TRP A 186 15.20 9.81 -16.17
CA TRP A 186 15.40 10.58 -17.39
C TRP A 186 15.76 12.04 -17.13
N ASP A 187 16.69 12.57 -17.92
CA ASP A 187 16.80 14.00 -18.11
C ASP A 187 15.81 14.47 -19.18
N TYR A 188 15.24 15.66 -19.01
CA TYR A 188 14.23 16.18 -19.96
C TYR A 188 14.79 16.42 -21.36
N GLU A 189 16.10 16.68 -21.49
CA GLU A 189 16.74 16.81 -22.80
C GLU A 189 16.77 15.47 -23.57
N ASP A 190 16.96 14.33 -22.88
CA ASP A 190 16.87 13.01 -23.52
C ASP A 190 15.43 12.72 -23.99
N LEU A 191 14.44 13.07 -23.16
CA LEU A 191 13.02 12.93 -23.53
C LEU A 191 12.65 13.84 -24.72
N LYS A 192 13.19 15.05 -24.74
CA LYS A 192 13.01 16.01 -25.82
C LYS A 192 13.63 15.53 -27.13
N GLU A 193 14.81 14.92 -27.10
CA GLU A 193 15.46 14.34 -28.28
C GLU A 193 14.61 13.23 -28.92
N MET A 194 13.91 12.43 -28.11
CA MET A 194 13.05 11.35 -28.60
C MET A 194 11.69 11.83 -29.13
N CYS A 195 11.27 13.04 -28.77
CA CYS A 195 9.95 13.60 -29.07
C CYS A 195 9.73 13.82 -30.58
N PRO A 196 8.66 13.23 -31.19
CA PRO A 196 8.35 13.45 -32.60
C PRO A 196 7.70 14.82 -32.81
N MET A 197 8.52 15.87 -32.92
CA MET A 197 8.02 17.24 -33.06
C MET A 197 7.11 17.46 -34.28
N GLU A 198 7.33 16.73 -35.39
CA GLU A 198 6.43 16.76 -36.54
C GLU A 198 5.01 16.28 -36.20
N ALA A 199 4.88 15.21 -35.39
CA ALA A 199 3.59 14.72 -34.92
C ALA A 199 2.93 15.69 -33.94
N VAL A 200 3.71 16.36 -33.08
CA VAL A 200 3.22 17.44 -32.21
C VAL A 200 2.65 18.60 -33.05
N GLU A 201 3.34 18.99 -34.11
CA GLU A 201 2.86 20.02 -35.04
C GLU A 201 1.60 19.58 -35.78
N GLU A 202 1.51 18.31 -36.20
CA GLU A 202 0.32 17.76 -36.84
C GLU A 202 -0.88 17.77 -35.89
N PHE A 203 -0.70 17.33 -34.66
CA PHE A 203 -1.72 17.39 -33.61
C PHE A 203 -2.24 18.83 -33.40
N ARG A 204 -1.32 19.79 -33.26
CA ARG A 204 -1.70 21.22 -33.14
C ARG A 204 -2.40 21.75 -34.39
N LYS A 205 -2.06 21.24 -35.58
CA LYS A 205 -2.76 21.56 -36.85
C LYS A 205 -4.18 20.98 -36.90
N HIS A 206 -4.41 19.83 -36.27
CA HIS A 206 -5.69 19.15 -36.18
C HIS A 206 -6.67 19.74 -35.14
N ALA A 207 -6.20 20.67 -34.30
CA ALA A 207 -7.00 21.31 -33.26
C ALA A 207 -8.14 22.20 -33.80
N LEU A 208 -9.22 22.29 -33.03
CA LEU A 208 -10.31 23.24 -33.24
C LEU A 208 -9.78 24.67 -33.16
N ASN A 209 -9.93 25.45 -34.23
CA ASN A 209 -9.49 26.83 -34.30
C ASN A 209 -10.43 27.64 -35.22
N PRO A 210 -10.97 28.79 -34.78
CA PRO A 210 -11.90 29.59 -35.60
C PRO A 210 -11.28 30.16 -36.88
N GLU A 211 -9.96 30.27 -36.98
CA GLU A 211 -9.27 30.68 -38.22
C GLU A 211 -9.22 29.56 -39.27
N ARG A 212 -9.46 28.31 -38.85
CA ARG A 212 -9.53 27.11 -39.71
C ARG A 212 -10.56 26.10 -39.16
N PRO A 213 -11.86 26.46 -39.16
CA PRO A 213 -12.85 25.73 -38.40
C PRO A 213 -13.07 24.32 -38.95
N THR A 214 -13.24 23.37 -38.05
CA THR A 214 -13.66 21.98 -38.32
C THR A 214 -14.80 21.61 -37.39
N MET A 215 -15.58 20.59 -37.75
CA MET A 215 -16.63 20.00 -36.92
C MET A 215 -16.20 18.59 -36.52
N ARG A 216 -16.44 18.20 -35.27
CA ARG A 216 -16.20 16.84 -34.75
C ARG A 216 -17.34 16.41 -33.82
N GLY A 217 -17.54 15.10 -33.69
CA GLY A 217 -18.57 14.55 -32.82
C GLY A 217 -20.01 14.76 -33.27
N SER A 218 -20.27 14.75 -34.58
CA SER A 218 -21.62 14.79 -35.14
C SER A 218 -22.46 13.58 -34.74
N HIS A 219 -23.77 13.71 -34.91
CA HIS A 219 -24.69 12.59 -34.94
C HIS A 219 -24.68 11.93 -36.33
N GLU A 220 -24.53 10.61 -36.39
CA GLU A 220 -24.58 9.82 -37.62
C GLU A 220 -25.67 8.76 -37.54
N ASN A 221 -26.36 8.53 -38.65
CA ASN A 221 -27.34 7.44 -38.76
C ASN A 221 -26.63 6.10 -39.02
N GLY A 222 -27.39 5.00 -38.95
CA GLY A 222 -26.88 3.66 -39.20
C GLY A 222 -26.48 3.37 -40.67
N ASP A 223 -26.72 4.30 -41.58
CA ASP A 223 -26.30 4.21 -42.99
C ASP A 223 -24.79 4.41 -43.19
N ILE A 224 -24.13 5.17 -42.32
CA ILE A 224 -22.68 5.47 -42.41
C ILE A 224 -21.87 5.16 -41.15
N PHE A 225 -22.51 5.06 -39.98
CA PHE A 225 -21.80 4.94 -38.70
C PHE A 225 -20.85 3.75 -38.66
N PHE A 226 -21.25 2.59 -39.21
CA PHE A 226 -20.41 1.38 -39.15
C PHE A 226 -19.16 1.54 -40.02
N GLN A 227 -19.31 1.98 -41.27
CA GLN A 227 -18.19 2.22 -42.19
C GLN A 227 -17.23 3.26 -41.63
N HIS A 228 -17.76 4.32 -41.01
CA HIS A 228 -16.94 5.36 -40.40
C HIS A 228 -16.22 4.86 -39.13
N ARG A 229 -16.87 4.02 -38.31
CA ARG A 229 -16.24 3.44 -37.12
C ARG A 229 -15.07 2.52 -37.45
N GLU A 230 -15.15 1.78 -38.55
CA GLU A 230 -14.08 0.91 -39.06
C GLU A 230 -12.94 1.69 -39.76
N ALA A 231 -13.16 2.97 -40.09
CA ALA A 231 -12.14 3.78 -40.76
C ALA A 231 -10.90 4.03 -39.89
N CYS A 232 -10.96 3.77 -38.58
CA CYS A 232 -9.81 3.90 -37.69
C CYS A 232 -8.88 2.67 -37.69
N ASN A 233 -9.24 1.54 -38.31
CA ASN A 233 -8.56 0.25 -38.13
C ASN A 233 -7.05 0.34 -38.36
N THR A 234 -6.62 1.03 -39.43
CA THR A 234 -5.19 1.20 -39.77
C THR A 234 -4.40 1.82 -38.62
N ALA A 235 -4.95 2.80 -37.89
CA ALA A 235 -4.25 3.41 -36.75
C ALA A 235 -3.95 2.39 -35.64
N TYR A 236 -4.85 1.43 -35.41
CA TYR A 236 -4.67 0.37 -34.41
C TYR A 236 -3.79 -0.78 -34.91
N ASP A 237 -3.90 -1.14 -36.19
CA ASP A 237 -3.08 -2.19 -36.81
C ASP A 237 -1.59 -1.80 -36.86
N GLU A 238 -1.30 -0.52 -37.07
CA GLU A 238 0.06 0.02 -37.17
C GLU A 238 0.67 0.35 -35.80
N LEU A 239 -0.15 0.60 -34.77
CA LEU A 239 0.32 1.05 -33.46
C LEU A 239 1.35 0.13 -32.77
N PRO A 240 1.24 -1.22 -32.81
CA PRO A 240 2.26 -2.10 -32.24
C PRO A 240 3.68 -1.81 -32.75
N ALA A 241 3.83 -1.52 -34.05
CA ALA A 241 5.13 -1.19 -34.65
C ALA A 241 5.63 0.19 -34.19
N VAL A 242 4.72 1.15 -33.97
CA VAL A 242 5.06 2.45 -33.38
C VAL A 242 5.56 2.28 -31.94
N VAL A 243 4.91 1.42 -31.15
CA VAL A 243 5.34 1.12 -29.78
C VAL A 243 6.71 0.41 -29.79
N GLU A 244 6.92 -0.60 -30.64
CA GLU A 244 8.24 -1.25 -30.80
C GLU A 244 9.33 -0.25 -31.20
N LYS A 245 9.04 0.70 -32.11
CA LYS A 245 9.97 1.76 -32.50
C LYS A 245 10.42 2.59 -31.30
N TYR A 246 9.49 3.02 -30.45
CA TYR A 246 9.82 3.83 -29.27
C TYR A 246 10.48 3.02 -28.16
N MET A 247 10.08 1.76 -27.93
CA MET A 247 10.83 0.85 -27.07
C MET A 247 12.27 0.66 -27.59
N GLY A 248 12.46 0.57 -28.91
CA GLY A 248 13.77 0.51 -29.57
C GLY A 248 14.64 1.72 -29.25
N LYS A 249 14.10 2.95 -29.36
CA LYS A 249 14.81 4.18 -28.97
C LYS A 249 15.23 4.18 -27.49
N ILE A 250 14.36 3.70 -26.61
CA ILE A 250 14.66 3.55 -25.18
C ILE A 250 15.79 2.54 -24.99
N ASN A 251 15.70 1.38 -25.65
CA ASN A 251 16.72 0.34 -25.62
C ASN A 251 18.09 0.82 -26.11
N GLU A 252 18.13 1.61 -27.18
CA GLU A 252 19.38 2.20 -27.70
C GLU A 252 20.05 3.13 -26.67
N LYS A 253 19.26 3.92 -25.93
CA LYS A 253 19.79 4.82 -24.90
C LYS A 253 20.19 4.09 -23.61
N LEU A 254 19.43 3.07 -23.22
CA LEU A 254 19.58 2.40 -21.91
C LEU A 254 20.39 1.10 -21.95
N GLY A 255 20.57 0.50 -23.13
CA GLY A 255 21.11 -0.86 -23.26
C GLY A 255 20.14 -1.95 -22.76
N THR A 256 18.84 -1.63 -22.69
CA THR A 256 17.77 -2.57 -22.33
C THR A 256 17.24 -3.31 -23.55
N ASN A 257 16.26 -4.18 -23.36
CA ASN A 257 15.64 -4.98 -24.43
C ASN A 257 14.11 -5.03 -24.31
N TYR A 258 13.47 -3.95 -23.86
CA TYR A 258 12.02 -3.85 -23.78
C TYR A 258 11.37 -4.14 -25.14
N ASP A 259 10.31 -4.93 -25.13
CA ASP A 259 9.50 -5.31 -26.30
C ASP A 259 8.03 -5.40 -25.84
N LEU A 260 7.07 -5.53 -26.77
CA LEU A 260 5.64 -5.63 -26.46
C LEU A 260 5.35 -6.79 -25.49
N PHE A 261 6.11 -7.88 -25.67
CA PHE A 261 6.17 -9.03 -24.80
C PHE A 261 7.65 -9.40 -24.59
N ASN A 262 8.08 -9.56 -23.34
CA ASN A 262 9.43 -10.00 -23.02
C ASN A 262 9.42 -11.41 -22.45
N TYR A 263 10.30 -12.29 -22.94
CA TYR A 263 10.52 -13.61 -22.35
C TYR A 263 11.68 -13.58 -21.34
N TYR A 264 11.53 -14.30 -20.23
CA TYR A 264 12.57 -14.55 -19.23
C TYR A 264 12.55 -16.01 -18.78
N GLY A 265 13.70 -16.66 -18.69
CA GLY A 265 13.83 -18.03 -18.20
C GLY A 265 14.63 -18.94 -19.12
N ASP A 266 14.50 -20.25 -18.93
CA ASP A 266 15.24 -21.25 -19.69
C ASP A 266 14.75 -21.29 -21.16
N PRO A 267 15.62 -21.13 -22.18
CA PRO A 267 15.21 -21.14 -23.59
C PRO A 267 14.45 -22.40 -24.03
N GLU A 268 14.62 -23.51 -23.31
CA GLU A 268 13.96 -24.81 -23.52
C GLU A 268 12.86 -25.08 -22.49
N ALA A 269 12.30 -24.02 -21.88
CA ALA A 269 11.21 -24.13 -20.91
C ALA A 269 10.02 -24.94 -21.45
N ASP A 270 9.53 -25.87 -20.64
CA ASP A 270 8.33 -26.66 -20.94
C ASP A 270 7.10 -26.19 -20.14
N ARG A 271 7.32 -25.38 -19.09
CA ARG A 271 6.32 -24.74 -18.23
C ARG A 271 6.53 -23.23 -18.23
N VAL A 272 5.52 -22.48 -18.67
CA VAL A 272 5.63 -21.02 -18.82
C VAL A 272 4.50 -20.28 -18.10
N ILE A 273 4.82 -19.22 -17.38
CA ILE A 273 3.85 -18.25 -16.86
C ILE A 273 3.69 -17.09 -17.86
N ILE A 274 2.47 -16.60 -18.06
CA ILE A 274 2.20 -15.34 -18.77
C ILE A 274 1.50 -14.41 -17.80
N ALA A 275 2.09 -13.24 -17.54
CA ALA A 275 1.59 -12.31 -16.53
C ALA A 275 1.91 -10.85 -16.85
N MET A 276 1.28 -9.97 -16.09
CA MET A 276 1.35 -8.52 -16.24
C MET A 276 1.47 -7.85 -14.87
N GLY A 277 2.18 -6.72 -14.80
CA GLY A 277 2.40 -5.96 -13.56
C GLY A 277 3.54 -6.50 -12.70
N SER A 278 3.48 -6.20 -11.40
CA SER A 278 4.55 -6.43 -10.42
C SER A 278 4.88 -7.91 -10.15
N ILE A 279 3.96 -8.83 -10.42
CA ILE A 279 4.22 -10.28 -10.24
C ILE A 279 5.38 -10.78 -11.12
N ASN A 280 5.65 -10.09 -12.23
CA ASN A 280 6.72 -10.45 -13.13
C ASN A 280 8.08 -10.48 -12.42
N ASP A 281 8.34 -9.55 -11.50
CA ASP A 281 9.59 -9.52 -10.72
C ASP A 281 9.69 -10.70 -9.75
N VAL A 282 8.58 -11.05 -9.06
CA VAL A 282 8.52 -12.24 -8.19
C VAL A 282 8.76 -13.52 -8.98
N ALA A 283 8.17 -13.60 -10.18
CA ALA A 283 8.32 -14.75 -11.05
C ALA A 283 9.75 -14.90 -11.56
N GLU A 284 10.46 -13.82 -11.87
CA GLU A 284 11.89 -13.88 -12.22
C GLU A 284 12.74 -14.42 -11.08
N GLU A 285 12.55 -13.94 -9.84
CA GLU A 285 13.31 -14.45 -8.68
C GLU A 285 13.10 -15.96 -8.47
N VAL A 286 11.87 -16.44 -8.65
CA VAL A 286 11.54 -17.87 -8.55
C VAL A 286 12.11 -18.67 -9.72
N ILE A 287 12.09 -18.12 -10.94
CA ILE A 287 12.72 -18.74 -12.11
C ILE A 287 14.22 -18.87 -11.91
N ASP A 288 14.91 -17.83 -11.42
CA ASP A 288 16.35 -17.89 -11.15
C ASP A 288 16.68 -19.00 -10.16
N TYR A 289 15.87 -19.15 -9.11
CA TYR A 289 16.02 -20.22 -8.13
C TYR A 289 15.79 -21.62 -8.73
N LEU A 290 14.75 -21.80 -9.55
CA LEU A 290 14.38 -23.08 -10.15
C LEU A 290 15.35 -23.49 -11.26
N THR A 291 15.72 -22.58 -12.15
CA THR A 291 16.67 -22.83 -13.25
C THR A 291 18.07 -23.15 -12.73
N ALA A 292 18.51 -22.53 -11.64
CA ALA A 292 19.74 -22.91 -10.94
C ALA A 292 19.72 -24.36 -10.41
N LYS A 293 18.54 -24.96 -10.25
CA LYS A 293 18.34 -26.38 -9.91
C LYS A 293 18.07 -27.29 -11.11
N GLY A 294 18.13 -26.76 -12.33
CA GLY A 294 17.92 -27.50 -13.58
C GLY A 294 16.46 -27.63 -14.02
N GLU A 295 15.53 -26.90 -13.40
CA GLU A 295 14.14 -26.83 -13.85
C GLU A 295 14.01 -25.98 -15.13
N LYS A 296 13.15 -26.41 -16.05
CA LYS A 296 12.92 -25.76 -17.34
C LYS A 296 11.68 -24.88 -17.31
N VAL A 297 11.79 -23.72 -16.67
CA VAL A 297 10.68 -22.79 -16.43
C VAL A 297 10.93 -21.43 -17.07
N GLY A 298 9.86 -20.72 -17.42
CA GLY A 298 9.96 -19.36 -17.96
C GLY A 298 8.71 -18.50 -17.77
N LEU A 299 8.86 -17.23 -18.11
CA LEU A 299 7.86 -16.17 -17.96
C LEU A 299 7.78 -15.36 -19.26
N VAL A 300 6.57 -15.05 -19.71
CA VAL A 300 6.31 -13.98 -20.66
C VAL A 300 5.69 -12.80 -19.91
N LYS A 301 6.39 -11.68 -19.91
CA LYS A 301 5.92 -10.40 -19.39
C LYS A 301 5.14 -9.67 -20.47
N VAL A 302 3.88 -9.36 -20.19
CA VAL A 302 3.04 -8.54 -21.09
C VAL A 302 3.28 -7.06 -20.80
N ARG A 303 3.76 -6.30 -21.79
CA ARG A 303 3.91 -4.84 -21.70
C ARG A 303 2.76 -4.15 -22.40
N LEU A 304 2.64 -4.34 -23.72
CA LEU A 304 1.53 -3.80 -24.48
C LEU A 304 0.36 -4.79 -24.45
N TYR A 305 -0.60 -4.55 -23.56
CA TYR A 305 -1.81 -5.37 -23.47
C TYR A 305 -2.81 -5.01 -24.57
N ARG A 306 -2.91 -3.73 -24.94
CA ARG A 306 -3.72 -3.26 -26.07
C ARG A 306 -2.95 -2.25 -26.93
N PRO A 307 -3.02 -2.33 -28.27
CA PRO A 307 -3.60 -3.40 -29.08
C PRO A 307 -2.91 -4.74 -28.84
N TRP A 308 -3.68 -5.82 -28.81
CA TRP A 308 -3.15 -7.16 -28.58
C TRP A 308 -2.47 -7.67 -29.85
N SER A 309 -1.21 -8.11 -29.74
CA SER A 309 -0.47 -8.63 -30.90
C SER A 309 -0.08 -10.10 -30.74
N SER A 310 -0.95 -10.98 -31.25
CA SER A 310 -0.74 -12.44 -31.26
C SER A 310 0.61 -12.84 -31.85
N LYS A 311 1.06 -12.16 -32.92
CA LYS A 311 2.37 -12.39 -33.56
C LYS A 311 3.54 -12.19 -32.60
N HIS A 312 3.51 -11.13 -31.79
CA HIS A 312 4.62 -10.82 -30.87
C HIS A 312 4.62 -11.76 -29.66
N LEU A 313 3.45 -12.16 -29.16
CA LEU A 313 3.37 -13.21 -28.13
C LEU A 313 3.95 -14.54 -28.63
N LEU A 314 3.52 -14.99 -29.81
CA LEU A 314 4.01 -16.26 -30.39
C LEU A 314 5.50 -16.24 -30.72
N LYS A 315 6.07 -15.07 -31.04
CA LYS A 315 7.51 -14.89 -31.28
C LYS A 315 8.34 -15.19 -30.03
N VAL A 316 7.84 -14.85 -28.84
CA VAL A 316 8.60 -14.96 -27.59
C VAL A 316 8.28 -16.20 -26.77
N LEU A 317 7.15 -16.87 -27.04
CA LEU A 317 6.82 -18.14 -26.40
C LEU A 317 7.77 -19.25 -26.87
N PRO A 318 8.50 -19.94 -25.97
CA PRO A 318 9.39 -21.04 -26.35
C PRO A 318 8.62 -22.14 -27.08
N LYS A 319 9.21 -22.67 -28.17
CA LYS A 319 8.61 -23.77 -28.94
C LYS A 319 8.46 -25.07 -28.15
N THR A 320 9.22 -25.20 -27.06
CA THR A 320 9.21 -26.32 -26.12
C THR A 320 8.09 -26.22 -25.08
N ALA A 321 7.41 -25.09 -24.97
CA ALA A 321 6.36 -24.88 -23.98
C ALA A 321 5.22 -25.90 -24.19
N LYS A 322 4.93 -26.70 -23.16
CA LYS A 322 3.85 -27.70 -23.14
C LYS A 322 2.70 -27.29 -22.24
N LYS A 323 2.99 -26.51 -21.19
CA LYS A 323 2.01 -26.09 -20.20
C LYS A 323 2.20 -24.60 -19.91
N VAL A 324 1.12 -23.84 -20.00
CA VAL A 324 1.11 -22.39 -19.82
C VAL A 324 0.11 -22.02 -18.73
N ALA A 325 0.53 -21.26 -17.73
CA ALA A 325 -0.36 -20.62 -16.77
C ALA A 325 -0.46 -19.12 -17.05
N VAL A 326 -1.67 -18.62 -17.27
CA VAL A 326 -1.93 -17.18 -17.42
C VAL A 326 -2.44 -16.64 -16.09
N LEU A 327 -1.80 -15.60 -15.58
CA LEU A 327 -2.13 -15.00 -14.29
C LEU A 327 -2.82 -13.64 -14.48
N ASP A 328 -4.10 -13.59 -14.15
CA ASP A 328 -4.92 -12.39 -14.18
C ASP A 328 -5.03 -11.77 -12.78
N ARG A 329 -4.75 -10.47 -12.68
CA ARG A 329 -4.91 -9.70 -11.44
C ARG A 329 -6.30 -9.08 -11.35
N THR A 330 -7.34 -9.86 -11.63
CA THR A 330 -8.74 -9.41 -11.61
C THR A 330 -9.67 -10.60 -11.35
N LYS A 331 -10.97 -10.31 -11.30
CA LYS A 331 -12.04 -11.31 -11.34
C LYS A 331 -13.21 -10.77 -12.14
N GLU A 332 -13.61 -11.46 -13.20
CA GLU A 332 -14.88 -11.23 -13.90
C GLU A 332 -15.91 -12.31 -13.52
N PRO A 333 -16.81 -12.06 -12.54
CA PRO A 333 -17.79 -13.07 -12.10
C PRO A 333 -18.73 -13.48 -13.25
N GLY A 334 -18.79 -14.78 -13.53
CA GLY A 334 -19.65 -15.34 -14.58
C GLY A 334 -19.04 -15.37 -15.98
N ALA A 335 -17.86 -14.76 -16.19
CA ALA A 335 -17.12 -14.89 -17.44
C ALA A 335 -16.53 -16.30 -17.60
N LEU A 336 -16.28 -16.70 -18.86
CA LEU A 336 -15.62 -17.99 -19.16
C LEU A 336 -14.19 -18.07 -18.59
N ALA A 337 -13.51 -16.92 -18.55
CA ALA A 337 -12.22 -16.70 -17.90
C ALA A 337 -11.97 -15.21 -17.78
N ASP A 338 -10.89 -14.85 -17.08
CA ASP A 338 -10.42 -13.48 -16.96
C ASP A 338 -9.72 -13.00 -18.26
N PRO A 339 -9.56 -11.67 -18.46
CA PRO A 339 -9.28 -11.11 -19.79
C PRO A 339 -7.96 -11.57 -20.42
N LEU A 340 -6.84 -11.57 -19.69
CA LEU A 340 -5.55 -11.95 -20.26
C LEU A 340 -5.55 -13.43 -20.66
N TYR A 341 -6.15 -14.30 -19.84
CA TYR A 341 -6.35 -15.70 -20.21
C TYR A 341 -7.12 -15.83 -21.53
N LEU A 342 -8.19 -15.05 -21.75
CA LEU A 342 -8.99 -15.14 -22.97
C LEU A 342 -8.19 -14.74 -24.21
N ASP A 343 -7.36 -13.71 -24.12
CA ASP A 343 -6.52 -13.25 -25.23
C ASP A 343 -5.43 -14.27 -25.58
N VAL A 344 -4.80 -14.87 -24.57
CA VAL A 344 -3.81 -15.94 -24.76
C VAL A 344 -4.48 -17.20 -25.34
N ALA A 345 -5.63 -17.61 -24.80
CA ALA A 345 -6.36 -18.78 -25.28
C ALA A 345 -6.74 -18.64 -26.75
N THR A 346 -7.23 -17.46 -27.15
CA THR A 346 -7.55 -17.14 -28.55
C THR A 346 -6.29 -17.18 -29.41
N THR A 347 -5.20 -16.55 -28.96
CA THR A 347 -3.92 -16.54 -29.68
C THR A 347 -3.39 -17.96 -29.95
N LEU A 348 -3.38 -18.83 -28.94
CA LEU A 348 -2.88 -20.20 -29.10
C LEU A 348 -3.80 -21.03 -30.01
N ARG A 349 -5.12 -20.86 -29.88
CA ARG A 349 -6.11 -21.56 -30.69
C ARG A 349 -5.98 -21.19 -32.17
N GLU A 350 -5.87 -19.91 -32.49
CA GLU A 350 -5.72 -19.41 -33.87
C GLU A 350 -4.38 -19.80 -34.48
N ALA A 351 -3.33 -19.94 -33.66
CA ALA A 351 -2.02 -20.46 -34.09
C ALA A 351 -2.00 -21.99 -34.26
N GLY A 352 -3.09 -22.70 -33.94
CA GLY A 352 -3.16 -24.16 -34.00
C GLY A 352 -2.39 -24.87 -32.86
N LEU A 353 -1.96 -24.16 -31.82
CA LEU A 353 -1.19 -24.69 -30.68
C LEU A 353 -2.10 -25.34 -29.62
N ASN A 354 -2.94 -26.26 -30.05
CA ASN A 354 -3.98 -26.87 -29.21
C ASN A 354 -3.45 -27.93 -28.24
N ASP A 355 -2.21 -28.39 -28.46
CA ASP A 355 -1.53 -29.38 -27.63
C ASP A 355 -0.91 -28.76 -26.36
N ILE A 356 -0.84 -27.42 -26.29
CA ILE A 356 -0.40 -26.71 -25.08
C ILE A 356 -1.54 -26.75 -24.05
N THR A 357 -1.26 -27.29 -22.87
CA THR A 357 -2.20 -27.23 -21.75
C THR A 357 -2.22 -25.82 -21.19
N LEU A 358 -3.38 -25.17 -21.21
CA LEU A 358 -3.55 -23.79 -20.75
C LEU A 358 -4.35 -23.73 -19.44
N CYS A 359 -3.76 -23.12 -18.42
CA CYS A 359 -4.36 -22.88 -17.11
C CYS A 359 -4.58 -21.38 -16.88
N GLY A 360 -5.66 -21.02 -16.19
CA GLY A 360 -5.96 -19.65 -15.78
C GLY A 360 -5.92 -19.50 -14.26
N GLY A 361 -5.08 -18.59 -13.77
CA GLY A 361 -4.92 -18.30 -12.36
C GLY A 361 -5.32 -16.87 -12.02
N ARG A 362 -5.97 -16.66 -10.87
CA ARG A 362 -6.17 -15.32 -10.31
C ARG A 362 -5.28 -15.10 -9.10
N TYR A 363 -4.78 -13.87 -8.96
CA TYR A 363 -3.88 -13.49 -7.89
C TYR A 363 -4.06 -12.02 -7.49
N GLY A 364 -3.54 -11.63 -6.32
CA GLY A 364 -3.24 -10.22 -6.03
C GLY A 364 -4.41 -9.25 -5.95
N LEU A 365 -5.66 -9.72 -5.93
CA LEU A 365 -6.86 -8.87 -5.79
C LEU A 365 -6.76 -8.04 -4.50
N GLY A 366 -7.01 -6.73 -4.59
CA GLY A 366 -6.91 -5.85 -3.43
C GLY A 366 -5.53 -5.83 -2.76
N SER A 367 -4.46 -5.98 -3.54
CA SER A 367 -3.08 -6.18 -3.08
C SER A 367 -2.90 -7.31 -2.06
N LYS A 368 -3.64 -8.42 -2.23
CA LYS A 368 -3.26 -9.67 -1.59
C LYS A 368 -1.78 -9.96 -1.87
N ASP A 369 -0.99 -10.18 -0.82
CA ASP A 369 0.44 -10.45 -0.98
C ASP A 369 0.63 -11.69 -1.85
N THR A 370 1.56 -11.62 -2.80
CA THR A 370 1.86 -12.71 -3.73
C THR A 370 3.36 -13.02 -3.65
N PRO A 371 3.81 -13.64 -2.54
CA PRO A 371 5.22 -13.95 -2.31
C PRO A 371 5.70 -15.12 -3.20
N PRO A 372 7.01 -15.44 -3.16
CA PRO A 372 7.57 -16.57 -3.90
C PRO A 372 6.82 -17.90 -3.71
N SER A 373 6.24 -18.17 -2.54
CA SER A 373 5.43 -19.37 -2.29
C SER A 373 4.26 -19.52 -3.27
N SER A 374 3.63 -18.42 -3.65
CA SER A 374 2.52 -18.41 -4.60
C SER A 374 2.98 -18.77 -6.01
N VAL A 375 4.13 -18.26 -6.47
CA VAL A 375 4.68 -18.60 -7.79
C VAL A 375 5.22 -20.03 -7.81
N PHE A 376 5.87 -20.49 -6.75
CA PHE A 376 6.26 -21.90 -6.61
C PHE A 376 5.05 -22.84 -6.72
N ALA A 377 3.90 -22.46 -6.13
CA ALA A 377 2.68 -23.25 -6.24
C ALA A 377 2.19 -23.36 -7.70
N VAL A 378 2.30 -22.29 -8.50
CA VAL A 378 1.96 -22.32 -9.93
C VAL A 378 2.85 -23.28 -10.71
N TYR A 379 4.17 -23.18 -10.58
CA TYR A 379 5.08 -24.11 -11.28
C TYR A 379 4.92 -25.56 -10.80
N THR A 380 4.64 -25.75 -9.51
CA THR A 380 4.35 -27.08 -8.94
C THR A 380 3.06 -27.65 -9.53
N GLU A 381 2.01 -26.83 -9.69
CA GLU A 381 0.78 -27.25 -10.36
C GLU A 381 1.05 -27.68 -11.81
N LEU A 382 1.86 -26.91 -12.54
CA LEU A 382 2.23 -27.21 -13.93
C LEU A 382 3.10 -28.47 -14.07
N LEU A 383 3.67 -29.03 -13.01
CA LEU A 383 4.33 -30.34 -13.07
C LEU A 383 3.33 -31.49 -13.27
N LYS A 384 2.10 -31.37 -12.75
CA LYS A 384 1.09 -32.43 -12.81
C LYS A 384 0.68 -32.75 -14.24
N ASP A 385 0.41 -34.02 -14.53
CA ASP A 385 -0.09 -34.43 -15.86
C ASP A 385 -1.37 -33.69 -16.25
N GLU A 386 -2.28 -33.52 -15.29
CA GLU A 386 -3.53 -32.76 -15.42
C GLU A 386 -3.55 -31.60 -14.41
N PRO A 387 -2.94 -30.44 -14.74
CA PRO A 387 -3.01 -29.27 -13.88
C PRO A 387 -4.44 -28.71 -13.83
N LYS A 388 -4.82 -28.07 -12.71
CA LYS A 388 -6.09 -27.35 -12.60
C LYS A 388 -6.24 -26.33 -13.74
N SER A 389 -7.36 -26.42 -14.46
CA SER A 389 -7.66 -25.47 -15.55
C SER A 389 -7.92 -24.06 -15.04
N ARG A 390 -8.45 -23.93 -13.81
CA ARG A 390 -8.70 -22.67 -13.11
C ARG A 390 -8.23 -22.78 -11.67
N PHE A 391 -7.55 -21.74 -11.19
CA PHE A 391 -7.08 -21.69 -9.80
C PHE A 391 -6.99 -20.28 -9.23
N THR A 392 -6.77 -20.19 -7.92
CA THR A 392 -6.40 -18.98 -7.20
C THR A 392 -5.09 -19.21 -6.43
N ILE A 393 -4.33 -18.13 -6.18
CA ILE A 393 -3.15 -18.15 -5.29
C ILE A 393 -3.25 -17.02 -4.27
N GLY A 394 -2.55 -17.16 -3.14
CA GLY A 394 -2.55 -16.20 -2.03
C GLY A 394 -3.71 -16.33 -1.03
N ILE A 395 -4.62 -17.30 -1.21
CA ILE A 395 -5.77 -17.52 -0.32
C ILE A 395 -6.00 -19.02 -0.06
N VAL A 396 -6.81 -19.34 0.94
CA VAL A 396 -7.37 -20.68 1.16
C VAL A 396 -8.83 -20.68 0.73
N ASP A 397 -9.13 -21.29 -0.40
CA ASP A 397 -10.50 -21.49 -0.89
C ASP A 397 -10.96 -22.91 -0.58
N ASP A 398 -11.50 -23.08 0.62
CA ASP A 398 -12.09 -24.33 1.13
C ASP A 398 -13.57 -24.52 0.73
N VAL A 399 -14.10 -23.61 -0.11
CA VAL A 399 -15.49 -23.67 -0.60
C VAL A 399 -15.53 -24.20 -2.02
N THR A 400 -14.79 -23.58 -2.94
CA THR A 400 -14.74 -24.00 -4.35
C THR A 400 -13.46 -24.77 -4.71
N ASN A 401 -12.53 -24.91 -3.77
CA ASN A 401 -11.29 -25.69 -3.93
C ASN A 401 -10.45 -25.24 -5.14
N LEU A 402 -10.48 -23.95 -5.47
CA LEU A 402 -9.70 -23.36 -6.55
C LEU A 402 -8.29 -22.99 -6.11
N SER A 403 -8.06 -22.74 -4.82
CA SER A 403 -6.75 -22.31 -4.33
C SER A 403 -5.69 -23.40 -4.50
N LEU A 404 -4.52 -23.03 -5.02
CA LEU A 404 -3.36 -23.91 -5.01
C LEU A 404 -2.74 -23.97 -3.60
N PRO A 405 -2.24 -25.14 -3.17
CA PRO A 405 -1.52 -25.25 -1.91
C PRO A 405 -0.18 -24.52 -1.99
N GLU A 406 0.09 -23.67 -1.00
CA GLU A 406 1.37 -22.93 -0.87
C GLU A 406 2.18 -23.48 0.31
N VAL A 407 3.46 -23.77 0.07
CA VAL A 407 4.40 -24.16 1.12
C VAL A 407 4.98 -22.91 1.75
N LYS A 408 4.75 -22.71 3.05
CA LYS A 408 5.22 -21.55 3.82
C LYS A 408 6.07 -22.00 5.02
N PRO A 409 7.22 -21.34 5.29
CA PRO A 409 7.85 -20.36 4.43
C PRO A 409 8.44 -21.01 3.16
N ALA A 410 8.48 -20.26 2.06
CA ALA A 410 9.22 -20.66 0.87
C ALA A 410 10.74 -20.46 1.08
N PRO A 411 11.58 -21.09 0.24
CA PRO A 411 12.99 -20.72 0.15
C PRO A 411 13.14 -19.21 -0.12
N ASN A 412 14.14 -18.56 0.49
CA ASN A 412 14.44 -17.16 0.19
C ASN A 412 14.99 -17.05 -1.24
N THR A 413 14.22 -16.42 -2.12
CA THR A 413 14.59 -16.16 -3.53
C THR A 413 15.19 -14.78 -3.73
N SER A 414 15.21 -13.94 -2.69
CA SER A 414 15.84 -12.62 -2.77
C SER A 414 17.33 -12.78 -3.06
N THR A 415 17.87 -11.82 -3.79
CA THR A 415 19.26 -11.84 -4.22
C THR A 415 20.21 -12.02 -3.04
N PRO A 416 21.18 -12.97 -3.09
CA PRO A 416 22.13 -13.18 -2.01
C PRO A 416 22.85 -11.89 -1.60
N GLY A 417 22.92 -11.64 -0.29
CA GLY A 417 23.49 -10.41 0.28
C GLY A 417 22.49 -9.27 0.49
N THR A 418 21.22 -9.47 0.13
CA THR A 418 20.15 -8.51 0.46
C THR A 418 19.84 -8.57 1.96
N VAL A 419 19.91 -7.41 2.61
CA VAL A 419 19.50 -7.22 4.01
C VAL A 419 18.03 -6.81 4.04
N GLU A 420 17.21 -7.54 4.77
CA GLU A 420 15.77 -7.36 4.86
C GLU A 420 15.38 -6.88 6.27
N CYS A 421 14.73 -5.72 6.37
CA CYS A 421 14.37 -5.08 7.64
C CYS A 421 12.86 -4.81 7.72
N LYS A 422 12.24 -5.10 8.87
CA LYS A 422 10.82 -4.85 9.13
C LYS A 422 10.64 -3.95 10.36
N PHE A 423 9.75 -2.96 10.29
CA PHE A 423 9.51 -2.03 11.39
C PHE A 423 8.03 -1.91 11.66
N TRP A 424 7.63 -2.22 12.89
CA TRP A 424 6.27 -2.09 13.40
C TRP A 424 6.15 -0.80 14.20
N GLY A 425 5.45 0.18 13.64
CA GLY A 425 5.22 1.48 14.24
C GLY A 425 3.73 1.81 14.38
N LEU A 426 3.44 2.86 15.14
CA LEU A 426 2.11 3.39 15.35
C LEU A 426 1.86 4.61 14.45
N GLY A 427 0.69 4.68 13.82
CA GLY A 427 0.29 5.82 12.99
C GLY A 427 0.41 7.15 13.74
N GLY A 428 1.39 7.96 13.35
CA GLY A 428 1.71 9.25 13.96
C GLY A 428 2.97 9.29 14.85
N ASP A 429 3.67 8.16 15.03
CA ASP A 429 4.89 8.05 15.84
C ASP A 429 6.17 8.53 15.13
N GLY A 430 6.14 8.64 13.80
CA GLY A 430 7.27 9.05 12.97
C GLY A 430 8.12 7.91 12.39
N THR A 431 7.76 6.64 12.63
CA THR A 431 8.49 5.44 12.15
C THR A 431 8.62 5.43 10.63
N VAL A 432 7.51 5.59 9.91
CA VAL A 432 7.51 5.60 8.43
C VAL A 432 8.36 6.75 7.89
N GLY A 433 8.29 7.93 8.52
CA GLY A 433 9.11 9.08 8.13
C GLY A 433 10.60 8.84 8.33
N ALA A 434 10.98 8.24 9.46
CA ALA A 434 12.36 7.83 9.73
C ALA A 434 12.84 6.78 8.73
N ASN A 435 12.02 5.78 8.40
CA ASN A 435 12.36 4.76 7.42
C ASN A 435 12.53 5.31 6.01
N LYS A 436 11.64 6.19 5.53
CA LYS A 436 11.84 6.91 4.26
C LYS A 436 13.14 7.71 4.26
N ASN A 437 13.47 8.34 5.39
CA ASN A 437 14.72 9.08 5.52
C ASN A 437 15.95 8.15 5.53
N SER A 438 15.91 7.02 6.23
CA SER A 438 16.98 5.99 6.23
C SER A 438 17.20 5.43 4.82
N THR A 439 16.13 5.09 4.12
CA THR A 439 16.18 4.64 2.72
C THR A 439 16.86 5.67 1.83
N LYS A 440 16.54 6.96 2.01
CA LYS A 440 17.18 8.05 1.28
C LYS A 440 18.65 8.24 1.64
N ILE A 441 19.01 8.17 2.93
CA ILE A 441 20.40 8.26 3.37
C ILE A 441 21.22 7.14 2.73
N ILE A 442 20.77 5.89 2.84
CA ILE A 442 21.48 4.73 2.28
C ILE A 442 21.54 4.83 0.76
N GLY A 443 20.43 5.18 0.11
CA GLY A 443 20.37 5.30 -1.35
C GLY A 443 21.22 6.43 -1.92
N ASP A 444 21.30 7.58 -1.26
CA ASP A 444 22.03 8.76 -1.76
C ASP A 444 23.53 8.71 -1.45
N HIS A 445 23.93 7.99 -0.40
CA HIS A 445 25.32 7.97 0.10
C HIS A 445 26.04 6.63 -0.09
N THR A 446 25.38 5.62 -0.65
CA THR A 446 26.00 4.32 -0.98
C THR A 446 25.64 3.91 -2.40
N ASP A 447 26.35 2.92 -2.95
CA ASP A 447 26.02 2.32 -4.25
C ASP A 447 24.92 1.24 -4.16
N LYS A 448 24.40 0.96 -2.96
CA LYS A 448 23.38 -0.05 -2.74
C LYS A 448 22.09 0.30 -3.48
N TYR A 449 21.43 -0.74 -3.98
CA TYR A 449 20.03 -0.72 -4.35
C TYR A 449 19.19 -0.72 -3.08
N ILE A 450 18.10 0.02 -3.13
CA ILE A 450 17.15 0.12 -2.02
C ILE A 450 15.76 -0.24 -2.53
N GLN A 451 14.97 -0.84 -1.66
CA GLN A 451 13.54 -1.02 -1.85
C GLN A 451 12.86 -0.68 -0.51
N ALA A 452 11.80 0.11 -0.55
CA ALA A 452 10.98 0.38 0.63
C ALA A 452 9.50 0.32 0.28
N TYR A 453 8.76 -0.45 1.07
CA TYR A 453 7.30 -0.54 0.99
C TYR A 453 6.70 -0.32 2.38
N PHE A 454 5.57 0.38 2.43
CA PHE A 454 4.91 0.74 3.69
C PHE A 454 3.47 0.23 3.68
N GLN A 455 3.18 -0.73 4.55
CA GLN A 455 1.83 -1.19 4.82
C GLN A 455 1.19 -0.28 5.89
N TYR A 456 0.03 0.28 5.56
CA TYR A 456 -0.74 1.13 6.46
C TYR A 456 -2.06 0.45 6.83
N ASP A 457 -2.49 0.66 8.07
CA ASP A 457 -3.85 0.37 8.51
C ASP A 457 -4.85 1.39 7.94
N SER A 458 -6.10 0.96 7.79
CA SER A 458 -7.26 1.81 7.51
C SER A 458 -7.54 2.86 8.60
N LYS A 459 -7.08 2.61 9.84
CA LYS A 459 -7.24 3.51 10.98
C LYS A 459 -6.36 4.76 10.80
N LYS A 460 -6.98 5.90 10.53
CA LYS A 460 -6.31 7.20 10.28
C LYS A 460 -5.33 7.64 11.38
N THR A 461 -5.66 7.36 12.65
CA THR A 461 -4.85 7.72 13.81
C THR A 461 -4.63 6.50 14.70
N GLY A 462 -3.39 6.27 15.12
CA GLY A 462 -3.04 5.14 15.98
C GLY A 462 -3.23 3.76 15.33
N GLY A 463 -3.35 3.70 14.01
CA GLY A 463 -3.32 2.43 13.26
C GLY A 463 -1.93 1.82 13.26
N ILE A 464 -1.81 0.56 12.86
CA ILE A 464 -0.50 -0.10 12.71
C ILE A 464 0.14 0.35 11.40
N THR A 465 1.47 0.53 11.43
CA THR A 465 2.27 0.73 10.23
C THR A 465 3.39 -0.30 10.21
N ILE A 466 3.58 -0.96 9.08
CA ILE A 466 4.63 -1.95 8.89
C ILE A 466 5.50 -1.50 7.71
N SER A 467 6.75 -1.17 7.98
CA SER A 467 7.71 -0.79 6.95
C SER A 467 8.54 -2.01 6.57
N HIS A 468 8.67 -2.27 5.27
CA HIS A 468 9.51 -3.33 4.71
C HIS A 468 10.63 -2.67 3.90
N LEU A 469 11.86 -2.79 4.38
CA LEU A 469 13.03 -2.21 3.73
C LEU A 469 13.97 -3.33 3.28
N ARG A 470 14.49 -3.22 2.05
CA ARG A 470 15.54 -4.10 1.55
C ARG A 470 16.72 -3.27 1.04
N PHE A 471 17.93 -3.74 1.29
CA PHE A 471 19.17 -3.12 0.86
C PHE A 471 20.10 -4.18 0.29
N GLY A 472 20.65 -3.96 -0.90
CA GLY A 472 21.52 -4.95 -1.54
C GLY A 472 22.47 -4.33 -2.55
N ASP A 473 23.53 -5.06 -2.89
CA ASP A 473 24.51 -4.61 -3.90
C ASP A 473 24.07 -4.90 -5.35
N LYS A 474 22.91 -5.55 -5.50
CA LYS A 474 22.29 -5.90 -6.79
C LYS A 474 20.83 -5.40 -6.83
N PRO A 475 20.24 -5.23 -8.02
CA PRO A 475 18.83 -4.86 -8.15
C PRO A 475 17.91 -5.77 -7.32
N ILE A 476 16.90 -5.17 -6.70
CA ILE A 476 15.95 -5.86 -5.81
C ILE A 476 14.63 -6.04 -6.57
N ARG A 477 14.19 -7.29 -6.74
CA ARG A 477 12.99 -7.68 -7.51
C ARG A 477 11.94 -8.34 -6.63
N SER A 478 11.82 -7.87 -5.39
CA SER A 478 11.04 -8.53 -4.35
C SER A 478 9.75 -7.75 -4.00
N PRO A 479 8.78 -7.52 -4.91
CA PRO A 479 7.56 -6.76 -4.61
C PRO A 479 6.55 -7.58 -3.79
N TYR A 480 6.97 -8.09 -2.64
CA TYR A 480 6.17 -8.83 -1.67
C TYR A 480 6.64 -8.49 -0.25
N TYR A 481 5.82 -8.81 0.75
CA TYR A 481 6.16 -8.54 2.15
C TYR A 481 7.35 -9.36 2.64
N ILE A 482 8.21 -8.74 3.43
CA ILE A 482 9.28 -9.46 4.14
C ILE A 482 8.63 -10.37 5.19
N ASN A 483 8.88 -11.68 5.03
CA ASN A 483 8.48 -12.77 5.93
C ASN A 483 9.69 -13.54 6.48
N GLN A 484 10.90 -13.18 6.04
CA GLN A 484 12.18 -13.64 6.56
C GLN A 484 13.10 -12.41 6.62
N ALA A 485 13.21 -11.77 7.78
CA ALA A 485 13.93 -10.52 8.00
C ALA A 485 15.24 -10.77 8.76
N ASP A 486 16.28 -10.03 8.41
CA ASP A 486 17.53 -9.98 9.17
C ASP A 486 17.37 -9.12 10.44
N PHE A 487 16.49 -8.12 10.38
CA PHE A 487 16.20 -7.20 11.47
C PHE A 487 14.70 -6.89 11.55
N VAL A 488 14.10 -7.05 12.74
CA VAL A 488 12.74 -6.60 13.03
C VAL A 488 12.75 -5.64 14.22
N ALA A 489 12.06 -4.51 14.12
CA ALA A 489 11.86 -3.59 15.22
C ALA A 489 10.38 -3.39 15.56
N CYS A 490 10.09 -3.43 16.85
CA CYS A 490 8.80 -3.09 17.45
C CYS A 490 8.93 -1.74 18.17
N HIS A 491 8.35 -0.69 17.61
CA HIS A 491 8.44 0.67 18.16
C HIS A 491 7.34 0.98 19.18
N ASN A 492 6.35 0.09 19.32
CA ASN A 492 5.27 0.21 20.31
C ASN A 492 5.14 -1.09 21.13
N PRO A 493 5.41 -1.06 22.44
CA PRO A 493 5.42 -2.26 23.26
C PRO A 493 4.05 -2.94 23.36
N SER A 494 2.95 -2.22 23.13
CA SER A 494 1.61 -2.82 23.14
C SER A 494 1.45 -3.91 22.07
N TYR A 495 2.24 -3.88 21.00
CA TYR A 495 2.22 -4.94 19.99
C TYR A 495 2.82 -6.26 20.50
N VAL A 496 3.72 -6.21 21.49
CA VAL A 496 4.22 -7.44 22.14
C VAL A 496 3.10 -8.04 22.99
N VAL A 497 2.48 -7.23 23.85
CA VAL A 497 1.41 -7.67 24.77
C VAL A 497 0.19 -8.22 24.03
N ASN A 498 -0.16 -7.64 22.88
CA ASN A 498 -1.29 -8.08 22.06
C ASN A 498 -1.00 -9.36 21.24
N GLY A 499 0.24 -9.86 21.26
CA GLY A 499 0.63 -11.10 20.60
C GLY A 499 0.71 -10.99 19.09
N TYR A 500 1.16 -9.86 18.55
CA TYR A 500 1.44 -9.75 17.11
C TYR A 500 2.62 -10.65 16.74
N LYS A 501 2.50 -11.36 15.61
CA LYS A 501 3.51 -12.30 15.10
C LYS A 501 4.70 -11.56 14.44
N MET A 502 5.46 -10.82 15.25
CA MET A 502 6.57 -9.98 14.75
C MET A 502 7.89 -10.75 14.69
N VAL A 503 8.24 -11.46 15.77
CA VAL A 503 9.55 -12.11 15.89
C VAL A 503 9.66 -13.36 15.02
N GLN A 504 8.53 -13.96 14.67
CA GLN A 504 8.43 -15.15 13.82
C GLN A 504 8.88 -14.88 12.38
N ASP A 505 8.93 -13.61 11.98
CA ASP A 505 9.49 -13.20 10.69
C ASP A 505 11.03 -13.05 10.76
N VAL A 506 11.68 -13.10 11.92
CA VAL A 506 13.14 -12.90 12.05
C VAL A 506 13.87 -14.20 11.69
N LYS A 507 14.83 -14.13 10.77
CA LYS A 507 15.69 -15.28 10.42
C LYS A 507 16.42 -15.80 11.67
N PRO A 508 16.74 -17.12 11.76
CA PRO A 508 17.56 -17.64 12.85
C PRO A 508 18.88 -16.86 13.01
N GLY A 509 19.20 -16.45 14.24
CA GLY A 509 20.35 -15.59 14.54
C GLY A 509 20.16 -14.10 14.22
N GLY A 510 19.04 -13.69 13.62
CA GLY A 510 18.70 -12.31 13.31
C GLY A 510 18.37 -11.46 14.54
N VAL A 511 18.09 -10.18 14.31
CA VAL A 511 17.89 -9.18 15.37
C VAL A 511 16.41 -8.85 15.57
N PHE A 512 15.96 -8.86 16.82
CA PHE A 512 14.65 -8.32 17.22
C PHE A 512 14.83 -7.20 18.24
N MET A 513 14.36 -5.99 17.94
CA MET A 513 14.47 -4.83 18.82
C MET A 513 13.09 -4.36 19.30
N ILE A 514 12.95 -4.07 20.60
CA ILE A 514 11.69 -3.59 21.20
C ILE A 514 11.93 -2.25 21.88
N ASN A 515 11.13 -1.24 21.53
CA ASN A 515 11.08 0.02 22.26
C ASN A 515 10.17 -0.12 23.50
N CYS A 516 10.73 -0.15 24.70
CA CYS A 516 9.97 -0.30 25.95
C CYS A 516 10.72 0.27 27.16
N GLN A 517 9.99 0.52 28.24
CA GLN A 517 10.54 0.91 29.55
C GLN A 517 10.77 -0.28 30.48
N TRP A 518 10.43 -1.49 30.03
CA TRP A 518 10.48 -2.72 30.81
C TRP A 518 11.91 -3.12 31.18
N SER A 519 12.07 -3.58 32.41
CA SER A 519 13.18 -4.44 32.84
C SER A 519 13.11 -5.82 32.19
N ASP A 520 14.18 -6.60 32.25
CA ASP A 520 14.21 -7.97 31.71
C ASP A 520 13.16 -8.88 32.40
N GLU A 521 12.85 -8.63 33.68
CA GLU A 521 11.80 -9.35 34.44
C GLU A 521 10.38 -9.00 33.96
N GLU A 522 10.13 -7.73 33.65
CA GLU A 522 8.85 -7.29 33.09
C GLU A 522 8.70 -7.75 31.64
N LEU A 523 9.78 -7.72 30.87
CA LEU A 523 9.81 -8.25 29.51
C LEU A 523 9.45 -9.74 29.50
N ASP A 524 9.97 -10.53 30.44
CA ASP A 524 9.57 -11.94 30.60
C ASP A 524 8.06 -12.06 30.86
N LYS A 525 7.47 -11.22 31.72
CA LYS A 525 6.02 -11.28 31.98
C LYS A 525 5.17 -10.85 30.77
N HIS A 526 5.64 -9.89 29.98
CA HIS A 526 4.88 -9.32 28.87
C HIS A 526 5.03 -10.08 27.54
N MET A 527 6.12 -10.82 27.34
CA MET A 527 6.37 -11.55 26.10
C MET A 527 5.45 -12.79 25.99
N PRO A 528 4.72 -12.98 24.88
CA PRO A 528 3.91 -14.17 24.65
C PRO A 528 4.74 -15.46 24.61
N ALA A 529 4.16 -16.57 25.07
CA ALA A 529 4.80 -17.88 25.11
C ALA A 529 5.34 -18.32 23.74
N GLU A 530 4.57 -18.13 22.67
CA GLU A 530 5.00 -18.47 21.30
C GLU A 530 6.24 -17.68 20.86
N SER A 531 6.28 -16.38 21.18
CA SER A 531 7.42 -15.50 20.85
C SER A 531 8.66 -15.86 21.68
N LYS A 532 8.51 -16.16 22.97
CA LYS A 532 9.61 -16.65 23.82
C LYS A 532 10.24 -17.90 23.23
N LYS A 533 9.40 -18.87 22.86
CA LYS A 533 9.85 -20.14 22.26
C LYS A 533 10.60 -19.91 20.96
N TYR A 534 10.06 -19.09 20.06
CA TYR A 534 10.71 -18.78 18.80
C TYR A 534 12.08 -18.12 19.01
N ILE A 535 12.18 -17.16 19.94
CA ILE A 535 13.43 -16.45 20.26
C ILE A 535 14.51 -17.43 20.72
N ALA A 536 14.17 -18.32 21.65
CA ALA A 536 15.10 -19.30 22.19
C ALA A 536 15.51 -20.35 21.14
N ASP A 537 14.55 -20.95 20.45
CA ASP A 537 14.81 -22.05 19.50
C ASP A 537 15.60 -21.59 18.26
N ASN A 538 15.48 -20.31 17.87
CA ASN A 538 16.15 -19.76 16.69
C ASN A 538 17.36 -18.86 17.02
N ASN A 539 17.81 -18.81 18.28
CA ASN A 539 18.94 -18.00 18.73
C ASN A 539 18.82 -16.51 18.35
N ILE A 540 17.61 -15.96 18.44
CA ILE A 540 17.33 -14.56 18.06
C ILE A 540 18.07 -13.60 18.99
N GLN A 541 18.69 -12.58 18.40
CA GLN A 541 19.37 -11.52 19.13
C GLN A 541 18.35 -10.46 19.59
N LEU A 542 17.87 -10.58 20.83
CA LEU A 542 16.86 -9.69 21.40
C LEU A 542 17.51 -8.44 22.02
N TYR A 543 17.00 -7.27 21.65
CA TYR A 543 17.40 -5.98 22.21
C TYR A 543 16.19 -5.18 22.70
N THR A 544 16.35 -4.47 23.81
CA THR A 544 15.40 -3.46 24.28
C THR A 544 16.01 -2.06 24.18
N ILE A 545 15.17 -1.05 24.00
CA ILE A 545 15.57 0.35 24.02
C ILE A 545 14.48 1.19 24.68
N ASN A 546 14.84 1.95 25.71
CA ASN A 546 13.92 2.91 26.31
C ASN A 546 14.01 4.27 25.59
N ALA A 547 13.47 4.35 24.36
CA ALA A 547 13.50 5.60 23.61
C ALA A 547 12.51 6.65 24.16
N ILE A 548 11.51 6.21 24.93
CA ILE A 548 10.46 7.06 25.50
C ILE A 548 11.05 8.02 26.54
N ASP A 549 11.71 7.50 27.56
CA ASP A 549 12.27 8.34 28.63
C ASP A 549 13.42 9.20 28.12
N LYS A 550 14.27 8.65 27.24
CA LYS A 550 15.33 9.40 26.57
C LYS A 550 14.77 10.58 25.74
N ALA A 551 13.66 10.39 25.03
CA ALA A 551 13.03 11.48 24.28
C ALA A 551 12.50 12.59 25.21
N ILE A 552 11.96 12.23 26.38
CA ILE A 552 11.50 13.19 27.39
C ILE A 552 12.69 13.96 27.97
N GLU A 553 13.76 13.25 28.37
CA GLU A 553 14.98 13.84 28.93
C GLU A 553 15.63 14.85 27.97
N ILE A 554 15.67 14.53 26.67
CA ILE A 554 16.28 15.39 25.63
C ILE A 554 15.36 16.58 25.25
N GLY A 555 14.08 16.55 25.63
CA GLY A 555 13.09 17.57 25.28
C GLY A 555 12.34 17.32 23.96
N MET A 556 12.44 16.11 23.39
CA MET A 556 11.67 15.68 22.21
C MET A 556 10.21 15.31 22.51
N GLY A 557 9.87 15.17 23.80
CA GLY A 557 8.52 14.78 24.25
C GLY A 557 8.18 13.38 23.74
N LYS A 558 7.05 13.24 23.03
CA LYS A 558 6.57 11.94 22.52
C LYS A 558 7.28 11.41 21.26
N ARG A 559 8.32 12.09 20.76
CA ARG A 559 8.97 11.75 19.49
C ARG A 559 10.20 10.88 19.72
N THR A 560 10.07 9.58 19.45
CA THR A 560 11.14 8.57 19.63
C THR A 560 11.85 8.21 18.33
N ASN A 561 11.31 8.64 17.19
CA ASN A 561 11.73 8.23 15.85
C ASN A 561 13.24 8.42 15.58
N THR A 562 13.83 9.56 15.94
CA THR A 562 15.27 9.85 15.70
C THR A 562 16.19 8.91 16.51
N ILE A 563 15.81 8.60 17.76
CA ILE A 563 16.56 7.70 18.64
C ILE A 563 16.53 6.27 18.07
N LEU A 564 15.33 5.81 17.68
CA LEU A 564 15.11 4.47 17.13
C LEU A 564 15.79 4.31 15.76
N GLN A 565 15.82 5.36 14.94
CA GLN A 565 16.52 5.37 13.65
C GLN A 565 18.03 5.15 13.83
N SER A 566 18.63 5.81 14.82
CA SER A 566 20.06 5.65 15.14
C SER A 566 20.38 4.24 15.65
N ALA A 567 19.51 3.69 16.52
CA ALA A 567 19.62 2.30 16.97
C ALA A 567 19.54 1.29 15.81
N PHE A 568 18.68 1.55 14.83
CA PHE A 568 18.61 0.74 13.61
C PHE A 568 19.94 0.74 12.84
N PHE A 569 20.55 1.90 12.56
CA PHE A 569 21.82 1.94 11.83
C PHE A 569 22.92 1.16 12.54
N LYS A 570 22.96 1.23 13.88
CA LYS A 570 23.92 0.45 14.68
C LYS A 570 23.67 -1.05 14.61
N LEU A 571 22.42 -1.49 14.81
CA LEU A 571 22.10 -2.91 14.93
C LEU A 571 22.01 -3.63 13.59
N ALA A 572 21.49 -2.97 12.54
CA ALA A 572 21.38 -3.56 11.21
C ALA A 572 22.71 -3.59 10.45
N ASN A 573 23.70 -2.78 10.86
CA ASN A 573 25.06 -2.76 10.32
C ASN A 573 25.13 -2.68 8.78
N ILE A 574 24.26 -1.87 8.18
CA ILE A 574 24.16 -1.70 6.71
C ILE A 574 25.30 -0.81 6.19
N MET A 575 25.79 0.10 7.02
CA MET A 575 26.90 1.01 6.75
C MET A 575 27.64 1.36 8.05
N PRO A 576 28.86 1.91 7.99
CA PRO A 576 29.60 2.35 9.17
C PRO A 576 28.78 3.31 10.04
N ILE A 577 28.75 3.09 11.34
CA ILE A 577 27.87 3.84 12.26
C ILE A 577 28.28 5.32 12.35
N GLU A 578 29.57 5.62 12.29
CA GLU A 578 30.08 6.99 12.30
C GLU A 578 29.58 7.79 11.09
N GLU A 579 29.64 7.19 9.89
CA GLU A 579 29.11 7.79 8.66
C GLU A 579 27.59 7.96 8.72
N ALA A 580 26.88 6.94 9.22
CA ALA A 580 25.42 7.02 9.39
C ALA A 580 25.01 8.19 10.29
N VAL A 581 25.70 8.37 11.43
CA VAL A 581 25.46 9.48 12.36
C VAL A 581 25.67 10.84 11.67
N ASP A 582 26.74 10.99 10.89
CA ASP A 582 27.03 12.23 10.16
C ASP A 582 25.94 12.54 9.12
N TYR A 583 25.51 11.54 8.35
CA TYR A 583 24.43 11.72 7.37
C TYR A 583 23.07 12.00 8.03
N MET A 584 22.77 11.36 9.15
CA MET A 584 21.57 11.66 9.94
C MET A 584 21.59 13.11 10.45
N LYS A 585 22.74 13.59 10.98
CA LYS A 585 22.90 14.98 11.43
C LYS A 585 22.78 15.98 10.27
N ALA A 586 23.33 15.66 9.10
CA ALA A 586 23.17 16.46 7.90
C ALA A 586 21.70 16.54 7.44
N ALA A 587 21.00 15.40 7.44
CA ALA A 587 19.59 15.32 7.08
C ALA A 587 18.68 16.07 8.07
N ALA A 588 18.95 15.97 9.37
CA ALA A 588 18.25 16.71 10.42
C ALA A 588 18.42 18.23 10.25
N LYS A 589 19.64 18.70 9.96
CA LYS A 589 19.92 20.11 9.68
C LYS A 589 19.17 20.62 8.45
N LYS A 590 19.18 19.85 7.36
CA LYS A 590 18.44 20.18 6.13
C LYS A 590 16.94 20.28 6.40
N SER A 591 16.39 19.35 7.17
CA SER A 591 14.95 19.26 7.44
C SER A 591 14.43 20.28 8.45
N TYR A 592 15.26 20.64 9.45
CA TYR A 592 14.81 21.41 10.62
C TYR A 592 15.48 22.78 10.80
N SER A 593 16.43 23.16 9.95
CA SER A 593 17.05 24.51 9.99
C SER A 593 16.02 25.65 10.02
N LYS A 594 14.93 25.55 9.25
CA LYS A 594 13.82 26.52 9.25
C LYS A 594 13.08 26.62 10.60
N LYS A 595 13.25 25.67 11.51
CA LYS A 595 12.63 25.63 12.85
C LYS A 595 13.56 26.15 13.97
N GLY A 596 14.79 26.54 13.64
CA GLY A 596 15.77 27.11 14.57
C GLY A 596 16.77 26.09 15.13
N ASP A 597 17.95 26.59 15.52
CA ASP A 597 19.10 25.76 15.92
C ASP A 597 18.82 24.89 17.14
N ALA A 598 17.99 25.35 18.08
CA ALA A 598 17.59 24.54 19.24
C ALA A 598 16.92 23.21 18.83
N VAL A 599 16.11 23.22 17.76
CA VAL A 599 15.46 22.00 17.25
C VAL A 599 16.47 21.08 16.57
N VAL A 600 17.47 21.64 15.87
CA VAL A 600 18.54 20.88 15.25
C VAL A 600 19.41 20.20 16.31
N GLU A 601 19.83 20.94 17.33
CA GLU A 601 20.64 20.43 18.45
C GLU A 601 19.90 19.35 19.27
N MET A 602 18.59 19.50 19.49
CA MET A 602 17.78 18.44 20.11
C MET A 602 17.81 17.15 19.29
N ASN A 603 17.75 17.23 17.95
CA ASN A 603 17.87 16.06 17.11
C ASN A 603 19.28 15.47 17.14
N TYR A 604 20.34 16.29 17.22
CA TYR A 604 21.72 15.79 17.33
C TYR A 604 21.91 14.96 18.61
N LYS A 605 21.45 15.47 19.75
CA LYS A 605 21.46 14.73 21.02
C LYS A 605 20.67 13.42 20.92
N ALA A 606 19.53 13.43 20.24
CA ALA A 606 18.73 12.22 20.04
C ALA A 606 19.42 11.17 19.16
N ILE A 607 20.13 11.60 18.11
CA ILE A 607 20.94 10.71 17.26
C ILE A 607 22.04 10.06 18.09
N ASP A 608 22.80 10.86 18.83
CA ASP A 608 23.93 10.39 19.64
C ASP A 608 23.46 9.44 20.76
N ALA A 609 22.35 9.77 21.42
CA ALA A 609 21.75 8.92 22.44
C ALA A 609 21.32 7.55 21.87
N GLY A 610 20.74 7.50 20.67
CA GLY A 610 20.28 6.27 20.03
C GLY A 610 21.38 5.24 19.79
N VAL A 611 22.61 5.67 19.48
CA VAL A 611 23.75 4.78 19.25
C VAL A 611 24.08 3.98 20.51
N GLY A 612 24.02 4.59 21.68
CA GLY A 612 24.36 3.94 22.96
C GLY A 612 23.18 3.30 23.70
N ALA A 613 21.95 3.49 23.23
CA ALA A 613 20.76 3.31 24.05
C ALA A 613 20.21 1.88 24.16
N THR A 614 20.70 0.94 23.34
CA THR A 614 20.20 -0.44 23.26
C THR A 614 20.79 -1.34 24.35
N HIS A 615 19.94 -2.10 25.03
CA HIS A 615 20.32 -3.19 25.95
C HIS A 615 20.13 -4.53 25.26
N LYS A 616 21.12 -5.43 25.37
CA LYS A 616 21.02 -6.79 24.82
C LYS A 616 20.46 -7.69 25.92
N VAL A 617 19.32 -8.32 25.67
CA VAL A 617 18.65 -9.17 26.65
C VAL A 617 19.32 -10.53 26.72
N GLU A 618 19.61 -11.01 27.93
CA GLU A 618 20.03 -12.40 28.14
C GLU A 618 18.80 -13.31 28.12
N ILE A 619 18.74 -14.23 27.14
CA ILE A 619 17.58 -15.11 26.97
C ILE A 619 17.58 -16.21 28.04
N PRO A 620 16.54 -16.29 28.89
CA PRO A 620 16.43 -17.35 29.89
C PRO A 620 16.26 -18.73 29.23
N ALA A 621 16.89 -19.77 29.78
CA ALA A 621 16.73 -21.14 29.29
C ALA A 621 15.27 -21.64 29.37
N SER A 622 14.44 -21.08 30.26
CA SER A 622 13.02 -21.40 30.35
C SER A 622 12.24 -21.02 29.09
N TRP A 623 12.74 -20.10 28.26
CA TRP A 623 12.04 -19.63 27.07
C TRP A 623 11.94 -20.70 25.97
N SER A 624 12.78 -21.73 25.94
CA SER A 624 12.64 -22.84 24.99
C SER A 624 11.41 -23.72 25.26
N ASN A 625 10.89 -23.67 26.50
CA ASN A 625 9.67 -24.33 26.94
C ASN A 625 8.89 -23.45 27.93
N PRO A 626 8.29 -22.35 27.45
CA PRO A 626 7.60 -21.38 28.29
C PRO A 626 6.24 -21.92 28.77
N GLU A 627 5.76 -21.40 29.89
CA GLU A 627 4.38 -21.63 30.32
C GLU A 627 3.39 -21.06 29.30
N ALA A 628 2.21 -21.69 29.19
CA ALA A 628 1.18 -21.22 28.27
C ALA A 628 0.62 -19.85 28.73
N ASP A 629 0.32 -18.99 27.76
CA ASP A 629 -0.32 -17.70 28.04
C ASP A 629 -1.69 -17.92 28.71
N ALA A 630 -2.05 -17.02 29.62
CA ALA A 630 -3.34 -17.07 30.29
C ALA A 630 -4.50 -16.98 29.26
N PRO A 631 -5.60 -17.74 29.47
CA PRO A 631 -6.74 -17.68 28.57
C PRO A 631 -7.34 -16.28 28.55
N ARG A 632 -7.74 -15.82 27.37
CA ARG A 632 -8.44 -14.54 27.22
C ARG A 632 -9.80 -14.59 27.93
N PRO A 633 -10.23 -13.49 28.55
CA PRO A 633 -11.59 -13.39 29.08
C PRO A 633 -12.65 -13.69 28.01
N GLU A 634 -13.74 -14.34 28.39
CA GLU A 634 -14.86 -14.55 27.47
C GLU A 634 -15.55 -13.23 27.13
N LEU A 635 -15.73 -13.00 25.82
CA LEU A 635 -16.50 -11.86 25.33
C LEU A 635 -18.00 -12.09 25.55
N SER A 636 -18.68 -11.10 26.12
CA SER A 636 -20.13 -11.06 26.34
C SER A 636 -20.83 -10.10 25.37
N GLY A 637 -22.16 -10.19 25.26
CA GLY A 637 -22.98 -9.32 24.40
C GLY A 637 -23.78 -10.10 23.35
N ARG A 638 -24.14 -9.45 22.24
CA ARG A 638 -24.99 -10.08 21.21
C ARG A 638 -24.24 -11.26 20.56
N PRO A 639 -24.80 -12.47 20.52
CA PRO A 639 -24.08 -13.66 20.04
C PRO A 639 -23.49 -13.51 18.64
N ALA A 640 -24.23 -12.93 17.69
CA ALA A 640 -23.75 -12.72 16.32
C ALA A 640 -22.56 -11.74 16.26
N THR A 641 -22.64 -10.62 16.98
CA THR A 641 -21.53 -9.65 17.08
C THR A 641 -20.31 -10.28 17.74
N VAL A 642 -20.49 -11.02 18.84
CA VAL A 642 -19.38 -11.70 19.53
C VAL A 642 -18.71 -12.73 18.61
N LYS A 643 -19.50 -13.49 17.83
CA LYS A 643 -18.98 -14.42 16.83
C LYS A 643 -18.16 -13.70 15.76
N MET A 644 -18.68 -12.61 15.19
CA MET A 644 -17.95 -11.78 14.22
C MET A 644 -16.63 -11.25 14.81
N VAL A 645 -16.65 -10.78 16.06
CA VAL A 645 -15.44 -10.27 16.72
C VAL A 645 -14.39 -11.38 16.85
N LYS A 646 -14.77 -12.55 17.37
CA LYS A 646 -13.85 -13.68 17.58
C LYS A 646 -13.31 -14.26 16.28
N ASP A 647 -14.20 -14.53 15.33
CA ASP A 647 -13.87 -15.32 14.15
C ASP A 647 -13.26 -14.47 13.02
N ILE A 648 -13.57 -13.17 12.97
CA ILE A 648 -13.14 -12.28 11.87
C ILE A 648 -12.27 -11.16 12.41
N MET A 649 -12.76 -10.35 13.34
CA MET A 649 -12.06 -9.11 13.73
C MET A 649 -10.80 -9.37 14.55
N GLU A 650 -10.78 -10.36 15.44
CA GLU A 650 -9.58 -10.68 16.24
C GLU A 650 -8.39 -11.11 15.36
N PRO A 651 -8.55 -12.06 14.41
CA PRO A 651 -7.50 -12.37 13.44
C PRO A 651 -7.07 -11.15 12.62
N VAL A 652 -8.02 -10.38 12.09
CA VAL A 652 -7.72 -9.18 11.29
C VAL A 652 -6.97 -8.12 12.11
N ASN A 653 -7.40 -7.84 13.33
CA ASN A 653 -6.77 -6.85 14.22
C ASN A 653 -5.35 -7.27 14.67
N LYS A 654 -5.02 -8.56 14.61
CA LYS A 654 -3.68 -9.11 14.85
C LYS A 654 -2.80 -9.12 13.59
N MET A 655 -3.26 -8.54 12.49
CA MET A 655 -2.60 -8.62 11.18
C MET A 655 -2.50 -10.06 10.64
N ASP A 656 -3.44 -10.94 11.01
CA ASP A 656 -3.50 -12.35 10.58
C ASP A 656 -4.79 -12.65 9.76
N GLY A 657 -5.39 -11.60 9.17
CA GLY A 657 -6.58 -11.74 8.34
C GLY A 657 -6.35 -12.56 7.07
N ASP A 658 -5.11 -12.67 6.59
CA ASP A 658 -4.73 -13.51 5.45
C ASP A 658 -4.88 -15.01 5.72
N SER A 659 -4.96 -15.43 6.99
CA SER A 659 -5.19 -16.83 7.37
C SER A 659 -6.66 -17.25 7.26
N LEU A 660 -7.59 -16.30 7.18
CA LEU A 660 -9.02 -16.59 7.11
C LEU A 660 -9.37 -17.20 5.74
N PRO A 661 -9.98 -18.39 5.70
CA PRO A 661 -10.37 -19.04 4.45
C PRO A 661 -11.64 -18.40 3.86
N VAL A 662 -11.98 -18.75 2.62
CA VAL A 662 -13.20 -18.28 1.94
C VAL A 662 -14.46 -18.62 2.75
N SER A 663 -14.51 -19.79 3.40
CA SER A 663 -15.65 -20.21 4.22
C SER A 663 -15.98 -19.26 5.37
N ALA A 664 -14.99 -18.49 5.88
CA ALA A 664 -15.21 -17.49 6.92
C ALA A 664 -16.16 -16.36 6.49
N PHE A 665 -16.31 -16.15 5.18
CA PHE A 665 -17.10 -15.07 4.59
C PHE A 665 -18.41 -15.54 3.94
N VAL A 666 -18.69 -16.86 3.90
CA VAL A 666 -19.90 -17.42 3.24
C VAL A 666 -21.20 -16.94 3.90
N GLY A 667 -21.18 -16.59 5.18
CA GLY A 667 -22.33 -15.98 5.85
C GLY A 667 -22.62 -14.53 5.42
N ASN A 668 -21.67 -13.88 4.72
CA ASN A 668 -21.64 -12.45 4.47
C ASN A 668 -21.18 -12.17 3.02
N ILE A 669 -21.64 -12.98 2.06
CA ILE A 669 -21.21 -12.90 0.64
C ILE A 669 -21.47 -11.54 -0.02
N ASP A 670 -22.42 -10.78 0.51
CA ASP A 670 -22.80 -9.44 0.04
C ASP A 670 -22.12 -8.31 0.84
N GLY A 671 -21.23 -8.65 1.78
CA GLY A 671 -20.49 -7.69 2.60
C GLY A 671 -21.27 -7.10 3.78
N GLN A 672 -22.45 -7.63 4.13
CA GLN A 672 -23.17 -7.19 5.33
C GLN A 672 -22.49 -7.69 6.60
N TRP A 673 -22.44 -6.88 7.66
CA TRP A 673 -21.79 -7.23 8.94
C TRP A 673 -22.60 -6.78 10.15
N GLU A 674 -22.32 -7.40 11.31
CA GLU A 674 -22.97 -7.07 12.58
C GLU A 674 -22.55 -5.67 13.09
N THR A 675 -23.49 -4.94 13.70
CA THR A 675 -23.21 -3.62 14.29
C THR A 675 -22.59 -3.73 15.68
N GLY A 676 -22.01 -2.64 16.20
CA GLY A 676 -21.55 -2.53 17.59
C GLY A 676 -20.24 -3.25 17.92
N ALA A 677 -19.56 -3.81 16.91
CA ALA A 677 -18.34 -4.59 17.11
C ALA A 677 -17.12 -3.74 17.54
N SER A 678 -17.13 -2.42 17.30
CA SER A 678 -16.06 -1.52 17.75
C SER A 678 -15.93 -1.46 19.28
N ALA A 679 -16.99 -1.77 20.03
CA ALA A 679 -16.97 -1.79 21.49
C ALA A 679 -15.98 -2.81 22.08
N TYR A 680 -15.56 -3.80 21.26
CA TYR A 680 -14.66 -4.88 21.64
C TYR A 680 -13.20 -4.61 21.29
N GLU A 681 -12.87 -3.56 20.50
CA GLU A 681 -11.50 -3.34 20.05
C GLU A 681 -10.54 -2.93 21.17
N LYS A 682 -11.00 -2.06 22.08
CA LYS A 682 -10.26 -1.58 23.26
C LYS A 682 -8.78 -1.28 22.98
N ARG A 683 -8.55 -0.45 21.95
CA ARG A 683 -7.23 -0.27 21.31
C ARG A 683 -6.13 0.27 22.23
N GLY A 684 -6.47 1.07 23.23
CA GLY A 684 -5.52 1.63 24.21
C GLY A 684 -4.44 2.52 23.58
N THR A 685 -4.72 3.22 22.48
CA THR A 685 -3.68 3.93 21.71
C THR A 685 -3.36 5.35 22.21
N ALA A 686 -4.11 5.87 23.18
CA ALA A 686 -3.86 7.21 23.72
C ALA A 686 -2.72 7.19 24.76
N VAL A 687 -1.81 8.15 24.66
CA VAL A 687 -0.76 8.38 25.68
C VAL A 687 -1.37 8.94 26.97
N THR A 688 -2.36 9.83 26.82
CA THR A 688 -3.06 10.47 27.93
C THR A 688 -4.57 10.42 27.72
N VAL A 689 -5.33 10.28 28.80
CA VAL A 689 -6.79 10.24 28.81
C VAL A 689 -7.35 11.22 29.87
N PRO A 690 -8.61 11.66 29.75
CA PRO A 690 -9.21 12.56 30.74
C PRO A 690 -9.45 11.85 32.08
N GLU A 691 -9.04 12.48 33.18
CA GLU A 691 -9.48 12.16 34.55
C GLU A 691 -10.56 13.16 34.98
N TRP A 692 -11.67 12.65 35.51
CA TRP A 692 -12.78 13.45 36.04
C TRP A 692 -12.60 13.83 37.52
N ASP A 693 -12.91 15.10 37.82
CA ASP A 693 -12.96 15.72 39.15
C ASP A 693 -14.41 16.04 39.52
N ALA A 694 -14.98 15.23 40.42
CA ALA A 694 -16.38 15.29 40.83
C ALA A 694 -16.75 16.60 41.55
N GLU A 695 -15.82 17.20 42.29
CA GLU A 695 -16.08 18.38 43.11
C GLU A 695 -16.30 19.62 42.22
N LYS A 696 -15.44 19.77 41.21
CA LYS A 696 -15.50 20.89 40.24
C LYS A 696 -16.58 20.72 39.19
N CYS A 697 -17.08 19.51 38.98
CA CYS A 697 -18.02 19.22 37.91
C CYS A 697 -19.39 19.86 38.17
N ILE A 698 -19.89 20.61 37.19
CA ILE A 698 -21.23 21.21 37.19
C ILE A 698 -22.28 20.37 36.45
N GLN A 699 -21.92 19.18 35.96
CA GLN A 699 -22.81 18.21 35.30
C GLN A 699 -23.49 18.75 34.03
N CYS A 700 -22.81 19.61 33.28
CA CYS A 700 -23.32 20.20 32.03
C CYS A 700 -23.26 19.26 30.82
N ASN A 701 -22.64 18.08 30.94
CA ASN A 701 -22.48 17.06 29.90
C ASN A 701 -21.76 17.50 28.60
N GLN A 702 -21.22 18.73 28.53
CA GLN A 702 -20.54 19.24 27.33
C GLN A 702 -19.34 18.38 26.92
N CYS A 703 -18.56 17.88 27.89
CA CYS A 703 -17.42 17.01 27.64
C CYS A 703 -17.79 15.72 26.91
N ALA A 704 -18.96 15.15 27.22
CA ALA A 704 -19.49 13.96 26.54
C ALA A 704 -20.06 14.31 25.16
N PHE A 705 -20.78 15.43 25.06
CA PHE A 705 -21.35 15.91 23.80
C PHE A 705 -20.30 16.15 22.72
N VAL A 706 -19.14 16.75 23.08
CA VAL A 706 -18.07 17.03 22.11
C VAL A 706 -17.12 15.87 21.88
N CYS A 707 -17.27 14.76 22.59
CA CYS A 707 -16.37 13.63 22.42
C CYS A 707 -16.60 12.98 21.05
N SER A 708 -15.64 13.17 20.14
CA SER A 708 -15.63 12.59 18.79
C SER A 708 -15.67 11.05 18.73
N HIS A 709 -15.51 10.36 19.86
CA HIS A 709 -15.43 8.89 19.95
C HIS A 709 -16.40 8.29 20.98
N ALA A 710 -17.24 9.11 21.63
CA ALA A 710 -18.16 8.67 22.69
C ALA A 710 -17.48 7.88 23.83
N THR A 711 -16.26 8.26 24.23
CA THR A 711 -15.45 7.56 25.25
C THR A 711 -15.52 8.20 26.62
N ILE A 712 -16.23 9.32 26.76
CA ILE A 712 -16.55 9.97 28.03
C ILE A 712 -18.06 10.18 28.07
N ARG A 713 -18.73 9.64 29.10
CA ARG A 713 -20.20 9.58 29.16
C ARG A 713 -20.73 9.87 30.56
N PRO A 714 -21.84 10.63 30.68
CA PRO A 714 -22.54 10.80 31.94
C PRO A 714 -23.41 9.56 32.22
N PHE A 715 -23.50 9.19 33.49
CA PHE A 715 -24.41 8.16 33.98
C PHE A 715 -25.11 8.63 35.26
N LEU A 716 -26.36 8.18 35.44
CA LEU A 716 -27.13 8.32 36.66
C LEU A 716 -27.41 6.94 37.24
N LEU A 717 -27.00 6.72 38.49
CA LEU A 717 -27.09 5.43 39.17
C LEU A 717 -28.05 5.52 40.37
N ASN A 718 -28.89 4.51 40.56
CA ASN A 718 -29.64 4.33 41.81
C ASN A 718 -28.77 3.67 42.90
N GLU A 719 -29.32 3.50 44.11
CA GLU A 719 -28.57 2.93 45.24
C GLU A 719 -28.07 1.50 44.99
N GLU A 720 -28.86 0.66 44.30
CA GLU A 720 -28.49 -0.73 43.99
C GLU A 720 -27.34 -0.79 42.98
N GLU A 721 -27.41 0.02 41.92
CA GLU A 721 -26.36 0.16 40.91
C GLU A 721 -25.06 0.72 41.51
N VAL A 722 -25.15 1.65 42.47
CA VAL A 722 -23.98 2.15 43.20
C VAL A 722 -23.33 1.03 44.03
N LYS A 723 -24.11 0.19 44.72
CA LYS A 723 -23.60 -0.92 45.52
C LYS A 723 -22.94 -2.02 44.67
N ALA A 724 -23.44 -2.23 43.46
CA ALA A 724 -22.93 -3.24 42.54
C ALA A 724 -21.76 -2.74 41.65
N ALA A 725 -21.48 -1.43 41.64
CA ALA A 725 -20.39 -0.86 40.86
C ALA A 725 -19.00 -1.25 41.41
N PRO A 726 -17.96 -1.30 40.57
CA PRO A 726 -16.59 -1.50 41.02
C PRO A 726 -16.14 -0.43 42.03
N ALA A 727 -15.29 -0.80 42.98
CA ALA A 727 -14.86 0.08 44.08
C ALA A 727 -14.19 1.38 43.61
N GLN A 728 -13.64 1.38 42.40
CA GLN A 728 -12.96 2.51 41.76
C GLN A 728 -13.92 3.59 41.21
N ILE A 729 -15.24 3.37 41.26
CA ILE A 729 -16.21 4.33 40.73
C ILE A 729 -16.15 5.67 41.50
N LYS A 730 -16.04 6.77 40.76
CA LYS A 730 -16.18 8.13 41.30
C LYS A 730 -17.64 8.57 41.16
N LEU A 731 -18.21 9.18 42.19
CA LEU A 731 -19.62 9.59 42.26
C LEU A 731 -19.76 11.03 42.76
N ALA A 732 -20.81 11.71 42.30
CA ALA A 732 -21.24 13.02 42.78
C ALA A 732 -22.75 13.03 43.05
N ASP A 733 -23.21 13.93 43.92
CA ASP A 733 -24.64 14.24 44.03
C ASP A 733 -25.14 14.93 42.76
N VAL A 734 -26.35 14.62 42.31
CA VAL A 734 -26.97 15.31 41.17
C VAL A 734 -27.13 16.81 41.47
N LYS A 735 -26.74 17.65 40.50
CA LYS A 735 -26.82 19.13 40.57
C LYS A 735 -27.88 19.64 39.59
N PRO A 736 -28.52 20.80 39.86
CA PRO A 736 -28.33 21.68 41.02
C PRO A 736 -29.05 21.20 42.29
N LYS A 737 -29.93 20.20 42.19
CA LYS A 737 -30.68 19.65 43.31
C LYS A 737 -30.42 18.15 43.41
N ALA A 738 -29.98 17.70 44.57
CA ALA A 738 -29.77 16.28 44.84
C ALA A 738 -31.08 15.50 44.67
N THR A 739 -30.95 14.32 44.07
CA THR A 739 -32.04 13.35 43.85
C THR A 739 -31.67 12.03 44.49
N GLU A 740 -32.52 11.02 44.34
CA GLU A 740 -32.23 9.63 44.69
C GLU A 740 -31.10 9.00 43.85
N PHE A 741 -30.69 9.66 42.76
CA PHE A 741 -29.62 9.19 41.89
C PHE A 741 -28.26 9.81 42.23
N LYS A 742 -27.19 9.07 41.93
CA LYS A 742 -25.81 9.57 41.89
C LYS A 742 -25.37 9.80 40.46
N TYR A 743 -24.58 10.84 40.22
CA TYR A 743 -24.00 11.17 38.93
C TYR A 743 -22.55 10.69 38.85
N THR A 744 -22.16 10.16 37.70
CA THR A 744 -20.75 9.96 37.36
C THR A 744 -20.47 10.37 35.91
N MET A 745 -19.31 10.96 35.66
CA MET A 745 -18.77 11.15 34.33
C MET A 745 -17.63 10.15 34.14
N SER A 746 -17.93 9.06 33.44
CA SER A 746 -16.98 7.96 33.27
C SER A 746 -16.28 8.00 31.92
N VAL A 747 -15.04 7.56 31.89
CA VAL A 747 -14.15 7.54 30.73
C VAL A 747 -13.76 6.11 30.42
N SER A 748 -13.81 5.72 29.15
CA SER A 748 -13.20 4.49 28.63
C SER A 748 -11.75 4.79 28.25
N PRO A 749 -10.75 4.47 29.11
CA PRO A 749 -9.36 4.76 28.82
C PRO A 749 -8.83 3.98 27.61
N LEU A 750 -9.41 2.82 27.27
CA LEU A 750 -8.96 2.00 26.14
C LEU A 750 -9.58 2.41 24.79
N ASP A 751 -10.69 3.14 24.80
CA ASP A 751 -11.29 3.67 23.56
C ASP A 751 -10.90 5.13 23.29
N CYS A 752 -10.50 5.88 24.33
CA CYS A 752 -10.13 7.28 24.21
C CYS A 752 -8.92 7.47 23.28
N MET A 753 -8.99 8.50 22.43
CA MET A 753 -7.89 8.87 21.51
C MET A 753 -7.04 10.05 22.03
N GLY A 754 -7.33 10.58 23.23
CA GLY A 754 -6.55 11.65 23.85
C GLY A 754 -6.58 12.99 23.12
N CYS A 755 -7.65 13.30 22.36
CA CYS A 755 -7.75 14.52 21.54
C CYS A 755 -7.81 15.83 22.33
N GLY A 756 -8.22 15.79 23.61
CA GLY A 756 -8.35 16.98 24.46
C GLY A 756 -9.58 17.86 24.18
N GLU A 757 -10.50 17.45 23.31
CA GLU A 757 -11.74 18.20 23.04
C GLU A 757 -12.56 18.41 24.33
N CYS A 758 -12.72 17.35 25.13
CA CYS A 758 -13.48 17.38 26.37
C CYS A 758 -12.93 18.35 27.43
N ILE A 759 -11.61 18.52 27.53
CA ILE A 759 -11.00 19.46 28.48
C ILE A 759 -11.13 20.90 27.99
N THR A 760 -11.08 21.11 26.67
CA THR A 760 -11.14 22.44 26.06
C THR A 760 -12.50 23.09 26.29
N VAL A 761 -13.58 22.29 26.29
CA VAL A 761 -14.94 22.80 26.49
C VAL A 761 -15.36 22.85 27.96
N CYS A 762 -14.61 22.23 28.87
CA CYS A 762 -15.03 22.12 30.27
C CYS A 762 -14.98 23.51 30.95
N PRO A 763 -16.13 24.11 31.32
CA PRO A 763 -16.15 25.49 31.81
C PRO A 763 -15.51 25.66 33.19
N THR A 764 -15.36 24.56 33.94
CA THR A 764 -14.83 24.56 35.31
C THR A 764 -13.53 23.79 35.47
N GLN A 765 -12.92 23.34 34.36
CA GLN A 765 -11.72 22.50 34.38
C GLN A 765 -11.85 21.27 35.31
N ALA A 766 -13.06 20.69 35.34
CA ALA A 766 -13.38 19.48 36.10
C ALA A 766 -12.83 18.19 35.46
N ILE A 767 -12.00 18.33 34.42
CA ILE A 767 -11.36 17.23 33.72
C ILE A 767 -9.95 17.69 33.35
N LYS A 768 -8.95 16.82 33.53
CA LYS A 768 -7.56 17.06 33.14
C LYS A 768 -6.99 15.84 32.42
N MET A 769 -6.01 16.03 31.54
CA MET A 769 -5.32 14.92 30.87
C MET A 769 -4.27 14.32 31.81
N VAL A 770 -4.29 12.99 31.93
CA VAL A 770 -3.33 12.20 32.73
C VAL A 770 -2.82 11.00 31.92
N PRO A 771 -1.69 10.36 32.28
CA PRO A 771 -1.23 9.15 31.60
C PRO A 771 -2.31 8.06 31.55
N GLN A 772 -2.49 7.40 30.41
CA GLN A 772 -3.55 6.40 30.22
C GLN A 772 -3.48 5.24 31.22
N GLU A 773 -2.27 4.76 31.50
CA GLU A 773 -2.02 3.67 32.44
C GLU A 773 -2.51 4.01 33.86
N SER A 774 -2.38 5.27 34.28
CA SER A 774 -2.90 5.73 35.59
C SER A 774 -4.42 5.65 35.72
N GLN A 775 -5.13 5.45 34.61
CA GLN A 775 -6.59 5.31 34.56
C GLN A 775 -7.02 3.90 34.13
N ALA A 776 -6.11 2.92 34.05
CA ALA A 776 -6.44 1.57 33.58
C ALA A 776 -7.57 0.90 34.38
N GLU A 777 -7.60 1.09 35.71
CA GLU A 777 -8.65 0.56 36.59
C GLU A 777 -10.03 1.23 36.40
N GLN A 778 -10.13 2.28 35.59
CA GLN A 778 -11.42 2.91 35.24
C GLN A 778 -12.10 2.19 34.07
N GLN A 779 -11.41 1.33 33.32
CA GLN A 779 -12.05 0.57 32.23
C GLN A 779 -13.15 -0.37 32.76
N PRO A 780 -12.92 -1.19 33.80
CA PRO A 780 -14.00 -2.02 34.37
C PRO A 780 -15.19 -1.20 34.90
N VAL A 781 -14.94 0.02 35.39
CA VAL A 781 -16.01 0.95 35.80
C VAL A 781 -16.85 1.36 34.60
N PHE A 782 -16.21 1.79 33.50
CA PHE A 782 -16.92 2.16 32.27
C PHE A 782 -17.72 0.98 31.69
N ASP A 783 -17.12 -0.21 31.67
CA ASP A 783 -17.77 -1.43 31.15
C ASP A 783 -19.00 -1.80 32.00
N TYR A 784 -18.90 -1.73 33.34
CA TYR A 784 -20.04 -1.91 34.24
C TYR A 784 -21.16 -0.89 33.95
N LEU A 785 -20.80 0.39 33.81
CA LEU A 785 -21.77 1.47 33.58
C LEU A 785 -22.53 1.28 32.27
N VAL A 786 -21.85 0.87 31.20
CA VAL A 786 -22.48 0.62 29.90
C VAL A 786 -23.36 -0.63 29.91
N ALA A 787 -22.93 -1.70 30.58
CA ALA A 787 -23.63 -2.97 30.57
C ALA A 787 -24.83 -3.01 31.53
N ASN A 788 -24.73 -2.36 32.69
CA ASN A 788 -25.61 -2.64 33.83
C ASN A 788 -26.45 -1.45 34.30
N VAL A 789 -26.11 -0.21 33.93
CA VAL A 789 -26.90 0.96 34.35
C VAL A 789 -28.08 1.17 33.41
N SER A 790 -29.28 1.13 33.99
CA SER A 790 -30.53 1.29 33.26
C SER A 790 -30.86 2.76 32.96
N LYS A 791 -31.59 3.01 31.87
CA LYS A 791 -32.07 4.36 31.52
C LYS A 791 -32.97 4.91 32.63
N LYS A 792 -32.71 6.13 33.09
CA LYS A 792 -33.49 6.82 34.11
C LYS A 792 -34.43 7.86 33.50
N ASP A 793 -35.68 7.90 33.96
CA ASP A 793 -36.62 8.97 33.63
C ASP A 793 -36.33 10.18 34.52
N SER A 794 -35.28 10.91 34.16
CA SER A 794 -34.67 11.96 35.01
C SER A 794 -34.84 13.36 34.43
N GLY A 795 -35.51 13.50 33.28
CA GLY A 795 -35.60 14.76 32.52
C GLY A 795 -34.25 15.30 32.03
N PHE A 796 -33.16 14.53 32.18
CA PHE A 796 -31.78 14.88 31.84
C PHE A 796 -31.36 14.42 30.43
N ALA A 797 -32.30 13.90 29.63
CA ALA A 797 -32.09 13.38 28.28
C ALA A 797 -33.04 14.04 27.27
#